data_AF-A0AAW7QVK2-F1
#
_entry.id   AF-A0AAW7QVK2-F1
#
_cell.length_a   1.000
_cell.length_b   1.000
_cell.length_c   1.000
_cell.angle_alpha   90.00
_cell.angle_beta   90.00
_cell.angle_gamma   90.00
#
_symmetry.space_group_name_H-M   'P 1'
#
loop_
_entity.id
_entity.type
_entity.pdbx_description
1 polymer ?
#
loop_
_entity_poly.entity_id
_entity_poly.type
_entity_poly.pdbx_seq_one_letter_code
_entity_poly.pdbx_strand_id
1 'polypeptide(L)'
;MLRYRLFVLMTGILVIIGSLSIAQAETKPNIPKYRGTLEQAVQTAIRDQATIPTNATLFVNRISEYEQWSFGSVSVFPESDAAPDIVLFLAKQQSDTWAVAIEHTTHFATALRTIPRLLLTPEQWATLTSDQPITLAADEAVTLQDDLGLAMGLPWPVGESRYLTQGPHAPGGSILAALDFAGSPGALVHAARGGVVYHACPGAADTYVRIDHGGGVESHYYHLDSISVPNGQWVSRWAPIGVQGTKVRCGGWVTGAHFQFWIKVNGQNLAIDGIDIGGWRVSGNCMVRIRDGLSRCVNSLIVNEGAIGTGYTIGQPSDRVEVFEQAYNRNGGAAKVGYPVGPVRWHGNTNRVMLQEFDGGELGALFIVLDRPSDEQVRGTPAYIIRGGIWHHYRHVLGAWDSWLGPPTSDEYINTDGKPQQNFRNGILIYHSSENVEARPWPTPVDGQWRIEYRNYVSNPSNVQMGPTWVRNGALYPVNSLCWGNGSPLDGKWGVWADYFTVRMSGRFYFEEGVYRFRARADDVINLYINQNPVILDEDASQVNEEYVVDRYISAGYHNVLAEFTELTGHACLEFSWTKLPAPEPPSNLRQIGRTITSITLTWQDNSTDETGFYIYVQNGNTWNRIATLGANATTHTITDLQCGQSYTYRVSAYSNAGESAPSNTVTATTADCTLFLFMLYLNGDNDLYRYIARALQSLERATANPNVKIVVLVDGDQNGDTQRLVFEATSIQRELLGELNMGNPQTLQEFVRWARDRYPARYSYLALAGHGNGLVGIGPDQNSGNDVLEPWEISQALRAATNNGQRKIDIVHYDACSMALLEHAYELRNYAGYLIASQYLAWSVFAYQNYAEQVSLQGVPMLVGLNEVIAEVSAESTPRSLATQIAERYFGHVALVGSPRTISVLDLEQVESVRQALDQLLTLLQNNLQSVKTDLQRARQNVQKFDSREPLYKITQEDEYIDLVHWASLVQSIPNSSINAAAQQVLDRVRNQLVVVSRRESGNIDNLSINLDNANGVSIYFPLSSGGNAFQSYSSHRLFQFTANSQWDDFLNNYFTVTTLPIIDLGPAGLLPLLRPKDIVYVPLVVR
;
A
#
# COMPACT_ATOMS: atom_id res chain seq x y z
N MET A 1 -3.00 26.67 24.08
CA MET A 1 -1.91 27.07 24.98
C MET A 1 -2.22 26.58 26.39
N LEU A 2 -1.29 25.85 27.02
CA LEU A 2 -1.14 25.56 28.48
C LEU A 2 -2.32 24.87 29.23
N ARG A 3 -2.18 23.96 30.20
CA ARG A 3 -1.08 23.17 30.81
C ARG A 3 -1.71 22.23 31.87
N TYR A 4 -1.32 20.95 31.85
CA TYR A 4 -0.84 20.10 32.96
C TYR A 4 -1.64 19.78 34.28
N ARG A 5 -1.69 18.46 34.57
CA ARG A 5 -1.32 17.70 35.82
C ARG A 5 -2.35 17.20 36.87
N LEU A 6 -2.41 15.85 36.94
CA LEU A 6 -2.11 14.90 38.06
C LEU A 6 -2.71 15.05 39.48
N PHE A 7 -3.27 13.93 39.97
CA PHE A 7 -3.31 13.41 41.37
C PHE A 7 -3.35 11.86 41.26
N VAL A 8 -2.30 11.07 41.54
CA VAL A 8 -1.70 10.61 42.81
C VAL A 8 -2.66 9.94 43.79
N LEU A 9 -2.48 8.62 43.97
CA LEU A 9 -2.59 7.97 45.28
C LEU A 9 -1.63 6.76 45.34
N MET A 10 -0.71 6.84 46.28
CA MET A 10 0.31 5.84 46.65
C MET A 10 0.11 5.54 48.14
N THR A 11 0.25 4.28 48.55
CA THR A 11 0.73 3.75 49.86
C THR A 11 0.45 2.24 49.82
N GLY A 12 1.40 1.29 49.92
CA GLY A 12 2.54 1.14 50.83
C GLY A 12 2.21 -0.02 51.79
N ILE A 13 3.04 -1.00 52.19
CA ILE A 13 4.49 -1.11 52.48
C ILE A 13 4.80 -2.58 52.92
N LEU A 14 6.12 -2.93 52.98
CA LEU A 14 6.87 -4.02 53.70
C LEU A 14 7.28 -5.25 52.86
N VAL A 15 8.50 -5.40 52.34
CA VAL A 15 9.91 -5.42 52.88
C VAL A 15 10.26 -6.70 53.67
N ILE A 16 11.18 -7.51 53.14
CA ILE A 16 12.44 -7.97 53.79
C ILE A 16 13.45 -8.38 52.70
N ILE A 17 14.67 -7.89 52.86
CA ILE A 17 15.84 -7.97 51.97
C ILE A 17 16.69 -9.18 52.38
N GLY A 18 17.17 -9.94 51.40
CA GLY A 18 18.23 -10.94 51.56
C GLY A 18 19.14 -10.94 50.33
N SER A 19 20.23 -10.16 50.42
CA SER A 19 21.51 -10.32 49.70
C SER A 19 21.48 -10.93 48.29
N LEU A 20 21.43 -10.07 47.27
CA LEU A 20 21.92 -10.38 45.93
C LEU A 20 23.06 -9.40 45.60
N SER A 21 24.22 -9.98 45.36
CA SER A 21 25.37 -9.34 44.72
C SER A 21 24.93 -8.58 43.48
N ILE A 22 25.54 -7.41 43.27
CA ILE A 22 25.38 -6.58 42.08
C ILE A 22 25.67 -7.43 40.84
N ALA A 23 24.64 -7.90 40.16
CA ALA A 23 24.74 -8.24 38.75
C ALA A 23 24.75 -6.91 38.00
N GLN A 24 25.88 -6.62 37.35
CA GLN A 24 25.99 -5.56 36.36
C GLN A 24 24.81 -5.68 35.39
N ALA A 25 24.16 -4.55 35.08
CA ALA A 25 23.26 -4.48 33.96
C ALA A 25 24.03 -4.92 32.70
N GLU A 26 23.71 -6.11 32.16
CA GLU A 26 24.20 -6.50 30.85
C GLU A 26 23.65 -5.51 29.82
N THR A 27 24.50 -4.63 29.35
CA THR A 27 24.29 -3.84 28.14
C THR A 27 24.00 -4.81 26.99
N LYS A 28 22.80 -4.75 26.39
CA LYS A 28 22.46 -5.51 25.17
C LYS A 28 23.61 -5.39 24.16
N PRO A 29 24.16 -6.49 23.60
CA PRO A 29 25.28 -6.40 22.67
C PRO A 29 24.86 -5.56 21.45
N ASN A 30 25.54 -4.45 21.22
CA ASN A 30 25.23 -3.53 20.13
C ASN A 30 25.88 -4.06 18.85
N ILE A 31 25.10 -4.50 17.86
CA ILE A 31 25.62 -4.92 16.54
C ILE A 31 26.25 -3.67 15.87
N PRO A 32 27.50 -3.74 15.35
CA PRO A 32 28.16 -2.61 14.72
C PRO A 32 27.38 -2.06 13.53
N LYS A 33 27.42 -0.72 13.36
CA LYS A 33 26.65 0.00 12.34
C LYS A 33 27.57 0.65 11.31
N TYR A 34 27.23 0.46 10.04
CA TYR A 34 28.01 0.92 8.90
C TYR A 34 27.16 1.79 7.98
N ARG A 35 27.75 2.83 7.40
CA ARG A 35 27.07 3.72 6.43
C ARG A 35 27.25 3.22 5.01
N GLY A 36 26.33 3.60 4.12
CA GLY A 36 26.39 3.30 2.69
C GLY A 36 25.31 2.30 2.24
N THR A 37 25.47 1.77 1.03
CA THR A 37 24.62 0.66 0.55
C THR A 37 24.86 -0.60 1.39
N LEU A 38 23.95 -1.58 1.32
CA LEU A 38 24.14 -2.86 2.01
C LEU A 38 25.50 -3.49 1.68
N GLU A 39 25.87 -3.48 0.39
CA GLU A 39 27.13 -4.03 -0.08
C GLU A 39 28.32 -3.30 0.53
N GLN A 40 28.31 -1.95 0.55
CA GLN A 40 29.37 -1.14 1.16
C GLN A 40 29.47 -1.40 2.67
N ALA A 41 28.33 -1.48 3.34
CA ALA A 41 28.25 -1.74 4.78
C ALA A 41 28.80 -3.12 5.14
N VAL A 42 28.40 -4.16 4.41
CA VAL A 42 28.89 -5.53 4.60
C VAL A 42 30.37 -5.67 4.25
N GLN A 43 30.83 -5.06 3.15
CA GLN A 43 32.25 -5.04 2.79
C GLN A 43 33.10 -4.37 3.87
N THR A 44 32.60 -3.27 4.46
CA THR A 44 33.28 -2.59 5.57
C THR A 44 33.31 -3.47 6.82
N ALA A 45 32.18 -4.10 7.17
CA ALA A 45 32.08 -5.00 8.32
C ALA A 45 33.02 -6.21 8.22
N ILE A 46 33.22 -6.75 7.02
CA ILE A 46 34.18 -7.86 6.79
C ILE A 46 35.63 -7.37 6.87
N ARG A 47 35.94 -6.18 6.35
CA ARG A 47 37.31 -5.61 6.45
C ARG A 47 37.72 -5.29 7.89
N ASP A 48 36.77 -5.05 8.78
CA ASP A 48 37.04 -4.88 10.20
C ASP A 48 37.47 -6.19 10.91
N GLN A 49 37.26 -7.35 10.27
CA GLN A 49 37.75 -8.61 10.82
C GLN A 49 39.26 -8.74 10.60
N ALA A 50 40.01 -8.87 11.71
CA ALA A 50 41.48 -8.91 11.71
C ALA A 50 42.12 -10.06 10.89
N THR A 51 41.32 -11.01 10.43
CA THR A 51 41.73 -12.21 9.68
C THR A 51 41.63 -12.07 8.16
N ILE A 52 41.05 -10.99 7.63
CA ILE A 52 40.86 -10.80 6.17
C ILE A 52 41.98 -9.93 5.58
N PRO A 53 42.68 -10.36 4.50
CA PRO A 53 43.71 -9.55 3.86
C PRO A 53 43.16 -8.20 3.36
N THR A 54 43.89 -7.11 3.60
CA THR A 54 43.45 -5.75 3.23
C THR A 54 43.29 -5.54 1.71
N ASN A 55 43.96 -6.36 0.90
CA ASN A 55 43.87 -6.38 -0.55
C ASN A 55 42.86 -7.42 -1.09
N ALA A 56 42.12 -8.14 -0.24
CA ALA A 56 41.12 -9.09 -0.71
C ALA A 56 39.98 -8.38 -1.44
N THR A 57 39.56 -8.94 -2.58
CA THR A 57 38.32 -8.51 -3.24
C THR A 57 37.14 -9.14 -2.49
N LEU A 58 36.01 -8.43 -2.39
CA LEU A 58 34.83 -8.89 -1.66
C LEU A 58 33.58 -8.79 -2.55
N PHE A 59 32.84 -9.89 -2.71
CA PHE A 59 31.56 -9.90 -3.44
C PHE A 59 30.41 -10.29 -2.53
N VAL A 60 29.41 -9.41 -2.41
CA VAL A 60 28.25 -9.61 -1.54
C VAL A 60 27.11 -10.20 -2.35
N ASN A 61 26.58 -11.34 -1.91
CA ASN A 61 25.45 -12.02 -2.50
C ASN A 61 24.26 -12.02 -1.53
N ARG A 62 23.09 -11.55 -1.98
CA ARG A 62 21.86 -11.51 -1.17
C ARG A 62 21.09 -12.81 -1.38
N ILE A 63 20.75 -13.51 -0.29
CA ILE A 63 20.06 -14.81 -0.35
C ILE A 63 18.57 -14.64 -0.02
N SER A 64 18.25 -13.90 1.05
CA SER A 64 16.87 -13.62 1.44
C SER A 64 16.73 -12.24 2.08
N GLU A 65 15.56 -11.64 1.92
CA GLU A 65 15.19 -10.35 2.50
C GLU A 65 13.79 -10.44 3.10
N TYR A 66 13.62 -9.89 4.29
CA TYR A 66 12.31 -9.82 4.96
C TYR A 66 12.26 -8.58 5.84
N GLU A 67 11.30 -7.69 5.55
CA GLU A 67 11.20 -6.35 6.16
C GLU A 67 12.52 -5.56 6.04
N GLN A 68 13.10 -5.15 7.17
CA GLN A 68 14.37 -4.42 7.24
C GLN A 68 15.59 -5.33 7.32
N TRP A 69 15.40 -6.65 7.22
CA TRP A 69 16.47 -7.64 7.36
C TRP A 69 16.90 -8.23 6.03
N SER A 70 18.21 -8.45 5.88
CA SER A 70 18.83 -9.16 4.78
C SER A 70 19.75 -10.25 5.33
N PHE A 71 19.66 -11.44 4.75
CA PHE A 71 20.57 -12.55 4.97
C PHE A 71 21.26 -12.90 3.65
N GLY A 72 22.55 -13.15 3.71
CA GLY A 72 23.34 -13.40 2.52
C GLY A 72 24.71 -13.96 2.81
N SER A 73 25.53 -14.03 1.76
CA SER A 73 26.90 -14.52 1.82
C SER A 73 27.87 -13.54 1.18
N VAL A 74 29.15 -13.63 1.55
CA VAL A 74 30.22 -12.84 0.97
C VAL A 74 31.36 -13.74 0.53
N SER A 75 31.73 -13.61 -0.73
CA SER A 75 32.93 -14.21 -1.30
C SER A 75 34.15 -13.36 -0.95
N VAL A 76 35.16 -13.97 -0.35
CA VAL A 76 36.45 -13.33 -0.05
C VAL A 76 37.48 -13.89 -1.02
N PHE A 77 37.98 -13.04 -1.93
CA PHE A 77 39.00 -13.41 -2.91
C PHE A 77 40.38 -12.89 -2.49
N PRO A 78 41.32 -13.76 -2.11
CA PRO A 78 42.72 -13.36 -1.90
C PRO A 78 43.42 -13.08 -3.26
N GLU A 79 44.33 -12.11 -3.32
CA GLU A 79 45.13 -11.81 -4.55
C GLU A 79 46.25 -12.84 -4.83
N SER A 80 46.48 -13.80 -3.93
CA SER A 80 47.44 -14.90 -4.09
C SER A 80 46.80 -16.13 -4.76
N ASP A 81 47.57 -17.19 -5.04
CA ASP A 81 47.11 -18.50 -5.54
C ASP A 81 46.20 -19.28 -4.55
N ALA A 82 45.59 -18.59 -3.59
CA ALA A 82 44.72 -19.18 -2.58
C ALA A 82 43.27 -19.25 -3.07
N ALA A 83 42.57 -20.30 -2.66
CA ALA A 83 41.15 -20.52 -2.82
C ALA A 83 40.32 -19.44 -2.11
N PRO A 84 39.15 -19.09 -2.68
CA PRO A 84 38.23 -18.14 -2.08
C PRO A 84 37.56 -18.67 -0.81
N ASP A 85 36.98 -17.76 -0.04
CA ASP A 85 36.13 -18.10 1.11
C ASP A 85 34.68 -17.63 0.93
N ILE A 86 33.72 -18.29 1.57
CA ILE A 86 32.30 -17.87 1.64
C ILE A 86 31.93 -17.67 3.10
N VAL A 87 31.59 -16.44 3.48
CA VAL A 87 31.20 -16.05 4.85
C VAL A 87 29.76 -15.54 4.86
N LEU A 88 28.92 -16.01 5.80
CA LEU A 88 27.52 -15.56 5.89
C LEU A 88 27.41 -14.23 6.65
N PHE A 89 26.35 -13.46 6.34
CA PHE A 89 26.03 -12.21 7.06
C PHE A 89 24.54 -12.08 7.36
N LEU A 90 24.26 -11.35 8.44
CA LEU A 90 22.93 -10.84 8.79
C LEU A 90 23.01 -9.32 8.89
N ALA A 91 22.12 -8.61 8.19
CA ALA A 91 22.10 -7.15 8.18
C ALA A 91 20.69 -6.62 8.45
N LYS A 92 20.58 -5.61 9.31
CA LYS A 92 19.33 -4.86 9.56
C LYS A 92 19.47 -3.40 9.13
N GLN A 93 18.58 -2.93 8.28
CA GLN A 93 18.52 -1.53 7.88
C GLN A 93 18.08 -0.63 9.04
N GLN A 94 18.81 0.45 9.29
CA GLN A 94 18.54 1.44 10.34
C GLN A 94 18.83 2.86 9.83
N SER A 95 17.79 3.57 9.36
CA SER A 95 17.90 4.94 8.82
C SER A 95 18.96 5.06 7.71
N ASP A 96 20.09 5.73 7.97
CA ASP A 96 21.24 5.92 7.05
C ASP A 96 22.35 4.87 7.23
N THR A 97 22.13 3.84 8.06
CA THR A 97 23.12 2.83 8.42
C THR A 97 22.55 1.40 8.33
N TRP A 98 23.45 0.42 8.28
CA TRP A 98 23.17 -1.00 8.40
C TRP A 98 23.85 -1.55 9.64
N ALA A 99 23.08 -2.22 10.50
CA ALA A 99 23.64 -3.04 11.57
C ALA A 99 24.01 -4.40 10.98
N VAL A 100 25.31 -4.71 10.86
CA VAL A 100 25.82 -5.90 10.17
C VAL A 100 26.51 -6.83 11.16
N ALA A 101 26.13 -8.10 11.12
CA ALA A 101 26.76 -9.19 11.86
C ALA A 101 27.31 -10.23 10.88
N ILE A 102 28.57 -10.62 11.08
CA ILE A 102 29.29 -11.55 10.21
C ILE A 102 29.46 -12.89 10.93
N GLU A 103 29.28 -13.99 10.21
CA GLU A 103 29.43 -15.36 10.70
C GLU A 103 30.74 -15.58 11.50
N HIS A 104 30.69 -16.49 12.47
CA HIS A 104 31.74 -16.77 13.45
C HIS A 104 32.09 -15.59 14.39
N THR A 105 31.29 -14.53 14.42
CA THR A 105 31.36 -13.49 15.46
C THR A 105 30.26 -13.66 16.51
N THR A 106 30.51 -13.17 17.72
CA THR A 106 29.49 -13.10 18.78
C THR A 106 28.28 -12.24 18.38
N HIS A 107 28.47 -11.25 17.50
CA HIS A 107 27.39 -10.44 16.95
C HIS A 107 26.44 -11.24 16.06
N PHE A 108 26.93 -12.24 15.31
CA PHE A 108 26.09 -13.09 14.46
C PHE A 108 25.22 -14.04 15.27
N ALA A 109 25.80 -14.68 16.29
CA ALA A 109 25.03 -15.46 17.27
C ALA A 109 23.97 -14.60 18.00
N THR A 110 24.29 -13.33 18.28
CA THR A 110 23.32 -12.38 18.87
C THR A 110 22.22 -12.01 17.87
N ALA A 111 22.58 -11.73 16.61
CA ALA A 111 21.62 -11.38 15.56
C ALA A 111 20.62 -12.51 15.29
N LEU A 112 21.10 -13.76 15.21
CA LEU A 112 20.26 -14.97 15.00
C LEU A 112 19.13 -15.11 16.03
N ARG A 113 19.30 -14.63 17.26
CA ARG A 113 18.25 -14.64 18.30
C ARG A 113 17.15 -13.60 18.08
N THR A 114 17.33 -12.67 17.14
CA THR A 114 16.49 -11.47 16.97
C THR A 114 15.92 -11.29 15.56
N ILE A 115 16.33 -12.12 14.60
CA ILE A 115 15.82 -12.05 13.23
C ILE A 115 14.37 -12.59 13.14
N PRO A 116 13.59 -12.13 12.17
CA PRO A 116 12.27 -12.69 11.87
C PRO A 116 12.38 -14.16 11.46
N ARG A 117 11.44 -14.99 11.94
CA ARG A 117 11.45 -16.45 11.64
C ARG A 117 11.35 -16.76 10.14
N LEU A 118 10.72 -15.86 9.37
CA LEU A 118 10.55 -15.97 7.92
C LEU A 118 11.78 -15.53 7.10
N LEU A 119 12.83 -14.98 7.73
CA LEU A 119 14.05 -14.57 7.02
C LEU A 119 14.87 -15.79 6.54
N LEU A 120 14.79 -16.92 7.24
CA LEU A 120 15.54 -18.15 6.95
C LEU A 120 14.57 -19.33 6.73
N THR A 121 14.97 -20.30 5.91
CA THR A 121 14.25 -21.58 5.77
C THR A 121 14.41 -22.44 7.05
N PRO A 122 13.53 -23.44 7.28
CA PRO A 122 13.69 -24.36 8.40
C PRO A 122 15.06 -25.08 8.43
N GLU A 123 15.60 -25.41 7.26
CA GLU A 123 16.89 -26.08 7.13
C GLU A 123 18.06 -25.15 7.48
N GLN A 124 18.00 -23.88 7.05
CA GLN A 124 18.95 -22.84 7.46
C GLN A 124 18.89 -22.57 8.97
N TRP A 125 17.68 -22.56 9.55
CA TRP A 125 17.50 -22.47 11.00
C TRP A 125 18.19 -23.65 11.72
N ALA A 126 18.04 -24.87 11.21
CA ALA A 126 18.60 -26.07 11.83
C ALA A 126 20.14 -26.08 11.85
N THR A 127 20.82 -25.63 10.79
CA THR A 127 22.30 -25.63 10.77
C THR A 127 22.90 -24.44 11.52
N LEU A 128 22.30 -23.25 11.43
CA LEU A 128 22.84 -22.02 12.03
C LEU A 128 22.59 -21.91 13.55
N THR A 129 21.67 -22.69 14.12
CA THR A 129 21.34 -22.64 15.57
C THR A 129 21.76 -23.90 16.35
N SER A 130 22.58 -24.77 15.77
CA SER A 130 23.05 -26.00 16.42
C SER A 130 23.88 -25.72 17.69
N ASP A 131 23.32 -26.04 18.87
CA ASP A 131 23.80 -25.67 20.22
C ASP A 131 25.08 -26.39 20.73
N GLN A 132 25.86 -27.08 19.89
CA GLN A 132 27.08 -27.82 20.29
C GLN A 132 28.23 -27.59 19.29
N PRO A 133 29.07 -26.55 19.46
CA PRO A 133 30.26 -26.36 18.62
C PRO A 133 31.33 -27.41 18.95
N ILE A 134 31.88 -28.07 17.91
CA ILE A 134 32.98 -29.02 18.06
C ILE A 134 34.27 -28.26 18.38
N THR A 135 34.88 -28.48 19.54
CA THR A 135 36.18 -27.90 19.93
C THR A 135 37.35 -28.75 19.44
N LEU A 136 38.29 -28.14 18.70
CA LEU A 136 39.57 -28.76 18.32
C LEU A 136 40.58 -28.55 19.47
N ALA A 137 41.04 -29.61 20.13
CA ALA A 137 42.13 -29.50 21.11
C ALA A 137 43.48 -29.33 20.38
N ALA A 138 44.30 -28.39 20.84
CA ALA A 138 45.41 -27.84 20.06
C ALA A 138 46.67 -28.72 19.91
N ASP A 139 46.81 -29.86 20.62
CA ASP A 139 48.10 -30.58 20.69
C ASP A 139 48.01 -32.12 20.76
N GLU A 140 46.85 -32.73 20.50
CA GLU A 140 46.75 -34.19 20.41
C GLU A 140 46.61 -34.62 18.94
N ALA A 141 47.53 -35.48 18.47
CA ALA A 141 47.31 -36.25 17.25
C ALA A 141 45.94 -36.93 17.40
N VAL A 142 44.97 -36.52 16.58
CA VAL A 142 43.56 -36.90 16.70
C VAL A 142 43.39 -38.39 16.36
N THR A 143 43.83 -39.26 17.26
CA THR A 143 43.48 -40.67 17.29
C THR A 143 42.13 -40.77 17.98
N LEU A 144 41.07 -40.52 17.19
CA LEU A 144 39.67 -40.98 17.33
C LEU A 144 38.79 -40.07 16.46
N GLN A 145 38.82 -40.33 15.16
CA GLN A 145 38.16 -39.54 14.10
C GLN A 145 36.64 -39.63 14.05
N ASP A 146 36.04 -40.60 14.74
CA ASP A 146 34.59 -40.83 14.70
C ASP A 146 33.82 -40.08 15.82
N ASP A 147 34.50 -39.66 16.91
CA ASP A 147 33.86 -38.94 18.04
C ASP A 147 33.61 -37.44 17.75
N LEU A 148 34.29 -36.86 16.75
CA LEU A 148 34.09 -35.47 16.32
C LEU A 148 32.97 -35.30 15.29
N GLY A 149 32.31 -36.39 14.87
CA GLY A 149 31.21 -36.34 13.92
C GLY A 149 31.60 -35.87 12.50
N LEU A 150 32.85 -36.08 12.07
CA LEU A 150 33.40 -35.64 10.78
C LEU A 150 33.21 -36.67 9.64
N ALA A 151 32.21 -37.55 9.71
CA ALA A 151 32.01 -38.65 8.77
C ALA A 151 31.73 -38.17 7.32
N MET A 152 32.80 -38.02 6.52
CA MET A 152 32.76 -37.60 5.12
C MET A 152 32.86 -38.80 4.16
N GLY A 153 32.02 -38.81 3.13
CA GLY A 153 32.17 -39.71 1.98
C GLY A 153 33.05 -39.10 0.90
N LEU A 154 33.47 -39.90 -0.07
CA LEU A 154 34.11 -39.35 -1.28
C LEU A 154 33.07 -38.59 -2.12
N PRO A 155 33.40 -37.41 -2.67
CA PRO A 155 32.45 -36.50 -3.33
C PRO A 155 32.13 -36.85 -4.80
N TRP A 156 31.94 -38.14 -5.08
CA TRP A 156 31.48 -38.67 -6.37
C TRP A 156 30.66 -39.94 -6.16
N PRO A 157 29.93 -40.46 -7.16
CA PRO A 157 29.06 -41.62 -6.97
C PRO A 157 29.82 -42.87 -6.53
N VAL A 158 29.12 -43.73 -5.78
CA VAL A 158 29.62 -45.06 -5.42
C VAL A 158 29.82 -45.90 -6.68
N GLY A 159 30.96 -46.58 -6.75
CA GLY A 159 31.39 -47.36 -7.91
C GLY A 159 32.22 -46.56 -8.93
N GLU A 160 32.28 -45.23 -8.80
CA GLU A 160 33.13 -44.40 -9.66
C GLU A 160 34.51 -44.17 -9.07
N SER A 161 35.45 -43.77 -9.94
CA SER A 161 36.82 -43.43 -9.55
C SER A 161 37.18 -42.01 -9.99
N ARG A 162 38.10 -41.38 -9.24
CA ARG A 162 38.72 -40.09 -9.60
C ARG A 162 40.23 -40.19 -9.42
N TYR A 163 41.00 -39.54 -10.29
CA TYR A 163 42.44 -39.40 -10.11
C TYR A 163 42.71 -38.43 -8.97
N LEU A 164 43.53 -38.83 -7.98
CA LEU A 164 44.13 -37.90 -7.04
C LEU A 164 45.22 -37.11 -7.80
N THR A 165 44.93 -35.87 -8.18
CA THR A 165 45.84 -35.05 -8.98
C THR A 165 46.81 -34.25 -8.13
N GLN A 166 46.45 -33.96 -6.88
CA GLN A 166 47.32 -33.31 -5.91
C GLN A 166 46.97 -33.79 -4.49
N GLY A 167 48.00 -34.12 -3.71
CA GLY A 167 47.87 -34.49 -2.29
C GLY A 167 47.62 -33.27 -1.40
N PRO A 168 47.73 -33.42 -0.06
CA PRO A 168 47.55 -32.35 0.91
C PRO A 168 48.33 -31.10 0.52
N HIS A 169 47.61 -30.04 0.21
CA HIS A 169 48.16 -28.72 -0.08
C HIS A 169 47.33 -27.65 0.62
N ALA A 170 47.88 -26.45 0.75
CA ALA A 170 47.14 -25.36 1.35
C ALA A 170 46.13 -24.81 0.33
N PRO A 171 44.80 -24.87 0.60
CA PRO A 171 43.85 -24.08 -0.17
C PRO A 171 44.09 -22.59 0.06
N GLY A 172 44.75 -22.21 1.15
CA GLY A 172 45.22 -20.87 1.47
C GLY A 172 45.90 -20.86 2.84
N GLY A 173 46.87 -19.97 3.07
CA GLY A 173 47.65 -19.94 4.31
C GLY A 173 48.70 -21.05 4.42
N SER A 174 49.03 -21.49 5.64
CA SER A 174 50.09 -22.48 5.91
C SER A 174 49.60 -23.91 6.18
N ILE A 175 48.28 -24.10 6.33
CA ILE A 175 47.68 -25.39 6.72
C ILE A 175 47.38 -26.21 5.46
N LEU A 176 47.95 -27.41 5.36
CA LEU A 176 47.68 -28.37 4.28
C LEU A 176 46.31 -29.02 4.50
N ALA A 177 45.26 -28.43 3.90
CA ALA A 177 43.86 -28.78 4.16
C ALA A 177 43.10 -29.31 2.94
N ALA A 178 43.66 -29.21 1.73
CA ALA A 178 42.96 -29.51 0.48
C ALA A 178 43.55 -30.70 -0.28
N LEU A 179 42.67 -31.35 -1.05
CA LEU A 179 42.98 -32.42 -2.00
C LEU A 179 42.36 -32.09 -3.36
N ASP A 180 43.04 -32.47 -4.44
CA ASP A 180 42.51 -32.29 -5.80
C ASP A 180 42.17 -33.61 -6.47
N PHE A 181 41.00 -33.66 -7.09
CA PHE A 181 40.50 -34.85 -7.77
C PHE A 181 40.03 -34.55 -9.20
N ALA A 182 40.34 -35.44 -10.14
CA ALA A 182 39.93 -35.32 -11.54
C ALA A 182 39.26 -36.60 -12.09
N GLY A 183 38.07 -36.46 -12.65
CA GLY A 183 37.35 -37.48 -13.42
C GLY A 183 37.34 -37.22 -14.93
N SER A 184 36.49 -37.93 -15.67
CA SER A 184 36.25 -37.64 -17.09
C SER A 184 35.63 -36.25 -17.30
N PRO A 185 35.80 -35.61 -18.47
CA PRO A 185 35.16 -34.33 -18.76
C PRO A 185 33.64 -34.40 -18.51
N GLY A 186 33.11 -33.41 -17.79
CA GLY A 186 31.70 -33.38 -17.41
C GLY A 186 31.32 -34.25 -16.20
N ALA A 187 32.29 -34.86 -15.51
CA ALA A 187 32.00 -35.66 -14.31
C ALA A 187 31.35 -34.82 -13.20
N LEU A 188 30.31 -35.41 -12.60
CA LEU A 188 29.57 -34.80 -11.51
C LEU A 188 30.36 -34.86 -10.19
N VAL A 189 30.29 -33.76 -9.45
CA VAL A 189 30.75 -33.62 -8.06
C VAL A 189 29.53 -33.72 -7.16
N HIS A 190 29.66 -34.45 -6.05
CA HIS A 190 28.58 -34.71 -5.12
C HIS A 190 28.94 -34.30 -3.70
N ALA A 191 27.93 -34.04 -2.86
CA ALA A 191 28.15 -33.67 -1.48
C ALA A 191 28.81 -34.81 -0.67
N ALA A 192 29.93 -34.55 0.01
CA ALA A 192 30.60 -35.51 0.89
C ALA A 192 29.78 -35.83 2.16
N ARG A 193 28.89 -34.91 2.55
CA ARG A 193 27.95 -35.02 3.67
C ARG A 193 26.73 -34.14 3.42
N GLY A 194 25.58 -34.46 4.01
CA GLY A 194 24.37 -33.65 3.85
C GLY A 194 24.43 -32.33 4.63
N GLY A 195 23.84 -31.28 4.09
CA GLY A 195 23.90 -29.92 4.67
C GLY A 195 23.24 -28.86 3.79
N VAL A 196 23.29 -27.60 4.23
CA VAL A 196 22.74 -26.44 3.50
C VAL A 196 23.80 -25.86 2.56
N VAL A 197 23.43 -25.64 1.31
CA VAL A 197 24.32 -25.17 0.24
C VAL A 197 24.41 -23.65 0.22
N TYR A 198 25.65 -23.15 0.12
CA TYR A 198 25.98 -21.76 -0.16
C TYR A 198 27.00 -21.66 -1.30
N HIS A 199 26.73 -20.81 -2.28
CA HIS A 199 27.64 -20.50 -3.38
C HIS A 199 27.63 -18.99 -3.63
N ALA A 200 28.81 -18.42 -3.86
CA ALA A 200 28.96 -17.02 -4.17
C ALA A 200 30.22 -16.81 -5.02
N CYS A 201 30.05 -16.62 -6.32
CA CYS A 201 30.99 -15.97 -7.23
C CYS A 201 30.21 -14.96 -8.12
N PRO A 202 30.82 -13.87 -8.59
CA PRO A 202 30.14 -12.96 -9.51
C PRO A 202 29.93 -13.58 -10.90
N GLY A 203 28.67 -13.69 -11.34
CA GLY A 203 28.25 -14.00 -12.73
C GLY A 203 27.51 -15.34 -12.92
N ALA A 204 27.04 -15.60 -14.15
CA ALA A 204 26.13 -16.72 -14.51
C ALA A 204 26.73 -18.15 -14.43
N ALA A 205 27.89 -18.35 -13.80
CA ALA A 205 28.53 -19.65 -13.67
C ALA A 205 29.42 -19.69 -12.43
N ASP A 206 28.79 -19.76 -11.26
CA ASP A 206 29.45 -19.99 -9.98
C ASP A 206 30.33 -21.25 -10.02
N THR A 207 31.46 -21.22 -9.32
CA THR A 207 32.50 -22.25 -9.41
C THR A 207 32.90 -22.81 -8.04
N TYR A 208 32.27 -22.33 -6.97
CA TYR A 208 32.57 -22.61 -5.58
C TYR A 208 31.30 -22.94 -4.80
N VAL A 209 31.26 -24.14 -4.20
CA VAL A 209 30.21 -24.57 -3.29
C VAL A 209 30.78 -24.74 -1.89
N ARG A 210 30.11 -24.15 -0.90
CA ARG A 210 30.22 -24.43 0.53
C ARG A 210 28.96 -25.20 0.96
N ILE A 211 29.12 -26.22 1.79
CA ILE A 211 28.00 -26.94 2.43
C ILE A 211 28.17 -26.86 3.94
N ASP A 212 27.21 -26.25 4.62
CA ASP A 212 27.11 -26.19 6.08
C ASP A 212 26.41 -27.43 6.62
N HIS A 213 27.11 -28.23 7.43
CA HIS A 213 26.60 -29.47 8.01
C HIS A 213 26.03 -29.29 9.42
N GLY A 214 26.02 -28.06 9.96
CA GLY A 214 25.72 -27.77 11.36
C GLY A 214 26.89 -28.06 12.30
N GLY A 215 26.80 -27.58 13.54
CA GLY A 215 27.84 -27.77 14.57
C GLY A 215 29.20 -27.12 14.25
N GLY A 216 29.22 -26.20 13.27
CA GLY A 216 30.41 -25.52 12.78
C GLY A 216 31.23 -26.32 11.76
N VAL A 217 30.73 -27.43 11.22
CA VAL A 217 31.46 -28.26 10.24
C VAL A 217 31.02 -27.93 8.82
N GLU A 218 31.99 -27.72 7.95
CA GLU A 218 31.75 -27.30 6.56
C GLU A 218 32.59 -28.09 5.58
N SER A 219 32.03 -28.40 4.40
CA SER A 219 32.79 -28.93 3.27
C SER A 219 32.75 -27.99 2.08
N HIS A 220 33.86 -27.94 1.35
CA HIS A 220 34.11 -26.96 0.32
C HIS A 220 34.57 -27.61 -0.98
N TYR A 221 34.06 -27.12 -2.11
CA TYR A 221 34.27 -27.69 -3.44
C TYR A 221 34.54 -26.56 -4.44
N TYR A 222 35.76 -26.51 -4.99
CA TYR A 222 36.18 -25.44 -5.91
C TYR A 222 36.62 -25.98 -7.28
N HIS A 223 36.75 -25.08 -8.25
CA HIS A 223 37.00 -25.33 -9.67
C HIS A 223 35.85 -25.99 -10.45
N LEU A 224 34.59 -25.75 -10.04
CA LEU A 224 33.42 -26.30 -10.74
C LEU A 224 33.08 -25.53 -12.02
N ASP A 225 32.67 -26.24 -13.07
CA ASP A 225 32.19 -25.66 -14.33
C ASP A 225 30.75 -25.18 -14.25
N SER A 226 29.94 -25.83 -13.41
CA SER A 226 28.56 -25.44 -13.13
C SER A 226 28.12 -25.96 -11.78
N ILE A 227 27.13 -25.29 -11.19
CA ILE A 227 26.49 -25.66 -9.92
C ILE A 227 25.02 -25.99 -10.24
N SER A 228 24.53 -27.10 -9.70
CA SER A 228 23.17 -27.63 -9.96
C SER A 228 22.18 -27.38 -8.83
N VAL A 229 22.60 -26.65 -7.79
CA VAL A 229 21.87 -26.45 -6.54
C VAL A 229 21.87 -24.96 -6.14
N PRO A 230 20.70 -24.31 -5.93
CA PRO A 230 20.62 -22.92 -5.46
C PRO A 230 21.05 -22.72 -4.00
N ASN A 231 21.42 -21.47 -3.67
CA ASN A 231 21.68 -21.00 -2.31
C ASN A 231 20.49 -21.31 -1.37
N GLY A 232 20.79 -21.83 -0.18
CA GLY A 232 19.81 -22.14 0.86
C GLY A 232 19.12 -23.50 0.74
N GLN A 233 19.41 -24.28 -0.32
CA GLN A 233 18.88 -25.64 -0.46
C GLN A 233 19.61 -26.62 0.47
N TRP A 234 18.86 -27.51 1.13
CA TRP A 234 19.42 -28.71 1.78
C TRP A 234 19.72 -29.80 0.76
N VAL A 235 20.89 -30.43 0.87
CA VAL A 235 21.30 -31.59 0.08
C VAL A 235 21.63 -32.79 0.96
N SER A 236 21.31 -34.00 0.50
CA SER A 236 21.75 -35.23 1.15
C SER A 236 23.20 -35.55 0.77
N ARG A 237 23.86 -36.42 1.55
CA ARG A 237 25.15 -36.99 1.13
C ARG A 237 25.01 -37.64 -0.24
N TRP A 238 26.00 -37.39 -1.08
CA TRP A 238 26.08 -37.79 -2.48
C TRP A 238 24.95 -37.28 -3.37
N ALA A 239 24.27 -36.19 -3.01
CA ALA A 239 23.48 -35.44 -3.98
C ALA A 239 24.42 -34.70 -4.95
N PRO A 240 24.09 -34.62 -6.26
CA PRO A 240 24.90 -33.90 -7.23
C PRO A 240 24.85 -32.39 -6.95
N ILE A 241 26.02 -31.77 -6.78
CA ILE A 241 26.15 -30.33 -6.47
C ILE A 241 26.71 -29.52 -7.62
N GLY A 242 27.41 -30.15 -8.56
CA GLY A 242 27.95 -29.47 -9.72
C GLY A 242 28.76 -30.39 -10.63
N VAL A 243 29.43 -29.79 -11.60
CA VAL A 243 30.27 -30.46 -12.58
C VAL A 243 31.71 -30.03 -12.36
N GLN A 244 32.66 -30.96 -12.29
CA GLN A 244 34.09 -30.63 -12.20
C GLN A 244 34.52 -29.78 -13.40
N GLY A 245 35.51 -28.92 -13.24
CA GLY A 245 35.79 -27.93 -14.28
C GLY A 245 37.18 -27.33 -14.23
N THR A 246 37.33 -26.23 -14.96
CA THR A 246 38.58 -25.44 -15.06
C THR A 246 38.35 -23.97 -14.73
N LYS A 247 37.23 -23.64 -14.07
CA LYS A 247 36.89 -22.24 -13.82
C LYS A 247 37.51 -21.75 -12.51
N VAL A 248 38.12 -20.57 -12.57
CA VAL A 248 38.77 -19.87 -11.44
C VAL A 248 38.12 -18.48 -11.21
N ARG A 249 36.79 -18.38 -11.37
CA ARG A 249 36.09 -17.08 -11.32
C ARG A 249 36.21 -16.37 -9.97
N CYS A 250 36.45 -17.14 -8.92
CA CYS A 250 36.71 -16.65 -7.59
C CYS A 250 38.24 -16.64 -7.23
N GLY A 251 39.14 -16.50 -8.21
CA GLY A 251 40.59 -16.49 -7.97
C GLY A 251 41.23 -17.88 -7.98
N GLY A 252 42.55 -17.93 -7.75
CA GLY A 252 43.36 -19.16 -7.85
C GLY A 252 43.77 -19.54 -9.27
N TRP A 253 44.44 -20.69 -9.42
CA TRP A 253 44.98 -21.17 -10.68
C TRP A 253 44.61 -22.64 -10.93
N VAL A 254 44.48 -23.05 -12.20
CA VAL A 254 44.12 -24.41 -12.59
C VAL A 254 44.89 -24.83 -13.84
N THR A 255 45.45 -26.04 -13.82
CA THR A 255 46.24 -26.61 -14.93
C THR A 255 45.44 -27.57 -15.81
N GLY A 256 44.28 -28.02 -15.35
CA GLY A 256 43.43 -28.99 -16.03
C GLY A 256 42.15 -29.27 -15.23
N ALA A 257 41.18 -29.95 -15.84
CA ALA A 257 39.85 -30.15 -15.24
C ALA A 257 39.93 -31.03 -13.97
N HIS A 258 39.65 -30.42 -12.81
CA HIS A 258 39.63 -31.08 -11.50
C HIS A 258 38.67 -30.32 -10.57
N PHE A 259 38.42 -30.85 -9.37
CA PHE A 259 37.83 -30.07 -8.29
C PHE A 259 38.70 -30.20 -7.04
N GLN A 260 38.82 -29.08 -6.31
CA GLN A 260 39.52 -29.01 -5.03
C GLN A 260 38.52 -29.23 -3.89
N PHE A 261 38.87 -30.07 -2.92
CA PHE A 261 38.04 -30.43 -1.77
C PHE A 261 38.77 -30.19 -0.45
N TRP A 262 38.11 -29.51 0.51
CA TRP A 262 38.64 -29.33 1.88
C TRP A 262 37.51 -29.19 2.91
N ILE A 263 37.88 -29.23 4.20
CA ILE A 263 36.97 -29.19 5.35
C ILE A 263 37.36 -28.03 6.26
N LYS A 264 36.34 -27.32 6.78
CA LYS A 264 36.50 -26.34 7.85
C LYS A 264 35.73 -26.72 9.09
N VAL A 265 36.25 -26.31 10.25
CA VAL A 265 35.58 -26.42 11.55
C VAL A 265 35.63 -25.05 12.23
N ASN A 266 34.47 -24.49 12.57
CA ASN A 266 34.30 -23.15 13.14
C ASN A 266 35.06 -22.05 12.37
N GLY A 267 34.99 -22.10 11.03
CA GLY A 267 35.66 -21.16 10.15
C GLY A 267 37.17 -21.38 9.94
N GLN A 268 37.79 -22.37 10.59
CA GLN A 268 39.22 -22.69 10.45
C GLN A 268 39.45 -23.90 9.54
N ASN A 269 40.47 -23.81 8.67
CA ASN A 269 40.91 -24.93 7.82
C ASN A 269 41.43 -26.08 8.69
N LEU A 270 40.86 -27.28 8.50
CA LEU A 270 41.32 -28.49 9.15
C LEU A 270 42.50 -29.09 8.36
N ALA A 271 43.64 -29.35 9.03
CA ALA A 271 44.73 -30.10 8.42
C ALA A 271 44.22 -31.48 7.97
N ILE A 272 44.31 -31.77 6.67
CA ILE A 272 43.67 -32.94 6.06
C ILE A 272 44.56 -34.19 6.12
N ASP A 273 45.86 -34.02 6.38
CA ASP A 273 46.77 -35.15 6.58
C ASP A 273 46.38 -35.94 7.83
N GLY A 274 46.34 -37.25 7.70
CA GLY A 274 45.82 -38.16 8.70
C GLY A 274 44.30 -38.30 8.69
N ILE A 275 43.53 -37.43 8.03
CA ILE A 275 42.04 -37.47 7.99
C ILE A 275 41.52 -38.59 7.09
N ASP A 276 40.48 -39.27 7.55
CA ASP A 276 39.84 -40.35 6.80
C ASP A 276 38.63 -39.83 6.01
N ILE A 277 38.63 -40.06 4.70
CA ILE A 277 37.59 -39.61 3.77
C ILE A 277 37.16 -40.78 2.88
N GLY A 278 35.89 -41.14 3.00
CA GLY A 278 35.24 -42.22 2.26
C GLY A 278 36.02 -43.53 2.14
N GLY A 279 36.65 -43.93 3.25
CA GLY A 279 37.39 -45.17 3.41
C GLY A 279 38.87 -45.15 3.08
N TRP A 280 39.41 -43.94 2.92
CA TRP A 280 40.81 -43.70 2.63
C TRP A 280 41.39 -42.73 3.65
N ARG A 281 42.52 -43.11 4.26
CA ARG A 281 43.31 -42.23 5.11
C ARG A 281 44.23 -41.40 4.24
N VAL A 282 44.16 -40.09 4.38
CA VAL A 282 45.13 -39.19 3.78
C VAL A 282 46.46 -39.33 4.54
N SER A 283 47.56 -39.57 3.83
CA SER A 283 48.87 -39.79 4.42
C SER A 283 49.95 -39.27 3.48
N GLY A 284 50.42 -38.04 3.72
CA GLY A 284 51.29 -37.31 2.81
C GLY A 284 50.64 -37.20 1.41
N ASN A 285 51.42 -37.37 0.34
CA ASN A 285 50.91 -37.31 -1.04
C ASN A 285 50.15 -38.58 -1.50
N CYS A 286 49.64 -39.38 -0.56
CA CYS A 286 48.94 -40.61 -0.84
C CYS A 286 47.64 -40.71 -0.05
N MET A 287 46.69 -41.44 -0.61
CA MET A 287 45.52 -41.93 0.11
C MET A 287 45.70 -43.44 0.32
N VAL A 288 45.67 -43.87 1.58
CA VAL A 288 45.82 -45.26 1.98
C VAL A 288 44.45 -45.83 2.30
N ARG A 289 44.00 -46.80 1.50
CA ARG A 289 42.71 -47.46 1.72
C ARG A 289 42.75 -48.21 3.04
N ILE A 290 41.77 -47.95 3.90
CA ILE A 290 41.89 -48.32 5.31
C ILE A 290 41.69 -49.82 5.53
N ARG A 291 40.82 -50.46 4.73
CA ARG A 291 40.51 -51.89 4.89
C ARG A 291 41.67 -52.85 4.57
N ASP A 292 42.60 -52.46 3.70
CA ASP A 292 43.66 -53.36 3.20
C ASP A 292 45.03 -52.69 3.03
N GLY A 293 45.16 -51.42 3.42
CA GLY A 293 46.42 -50.67 3.34
C GLY A 293 46.84 -50.30 1.91
N LEU A 294 45.96 -50.45 0.89
CA LEU A 294 46.31 -50.10 -0.48
C LEU A 294 46.63 -48.60 -0.58
N SER A 295 47.90 -48.27 -0.77
CA SER A 295 48.34 -46.89 -0.98
C SER A 295 48.23 -46.48 -2.44
N ARG A 296 47.52 -45.39 -2.69
CA ARG A 296 47.37 -44.74 -4.00
C ARG A 296 47.84 -43.29 -3.88
N CYS A 297 49.02 -43.02 -4.43
CA CYS A 297 49.62 -41.69 -4.42
C CYS A 297 49.13 -40.85 -5.61
N VAL A 298 49.48 -39.57 -5.60
CA VAL A 298 49.19 -38.63 -6.71
C VAL A 298 49.41 -39.28 -8.09
N ASN A 299 48.49 -39.02 -9.02
CA ASN A 299 48.31 -39.66 -10.34
C ASN A 299 47.74 -41.08 -10.32
N SER A 300 47.14 -41.51 -9.20
CA SER A 300 46.42 -42.78 -9.09
C SER A 300 44.91 -42.59 -9.00
N LEU A 301 44.15 -43.59 -9.46
CA LEU A 301 42.69 -43.65 -9.27
C LEU A 301 42.34 -44.01 -7.82
N ILE A 302 41.46 -43.22 -7.24
CA ILE A 302 40.79 -43.44 -5.96
C ILE A 302 39.34 -43.86 -6.28
N VAL A 303 38.96 -45.06 -5.84
CA VAL A 303 37.62 -45.60 -6.05
C VAL A 303 36.73 -45.20 -4.88
N ASN A 304 35.53 -44.69 -5.16
CA ASN A 304 34.50 -44.57 -4.13
C ASN A 304 33.77 -45.91 -3.99
N GLU A 305 34.07 -46.62 -2.92
CA GLU A 305 33.47 -47.91 -2.61
C GLU A 305 32.23 -47.77 -1.71
N GLY A 306 31.76 -46.54 -1.50
CA GLY A 306 30.63 -46.19 -0.63
C GLY A 306 31.02 -46.10 0.84
N ALA A 307 32.28 -46.31 1.19
CA ALA A 307 32.78 -46.09 2.53
C ALA A 307 32.64 -44.62 2.95
N ILE A 308 32.57 -44.39 4.26
CA ILE A 308 32.47 -43.07 4.90
C ILE A 308 33.52 -43.01 6.00
N GLY A 309 34.24 -41.89 6.09
CA GLY A 309 35.34 -41.71 7.05
C GLY A 309 36.40 -42.82 6.96
N THR A 310 36.60 -43.51 8.08
CA THR A 310 37.61 -44.55 8.35
C THR A 310 37.44 -45.86 7.56
N GLY A 311 36.41 -46.01 6.73
CA GLY A 311 36.39 -47.10 5.75
C GLY A 311 36.07 -48.49 6.26
N TYR A 312 35.46 -48.56 7.43
CA TYR A 312 34.94 -49.82 7.92
C TYR A 312 33.87 -50.35 6.97
N THR A 313 34.11 -51.54 6.44
CA THR A 313 33.04 -52.31 5.80
C THR A 313 32.25 -53.02 6.87
N ILE A 314 31.07 -53.46 6.49
CA ILE A 314 30.17 -54.22 7.35
C ILE A 314 30.93 -55.39 7.99
N GLY A 315 31.01 -55.44 9.32
CA GLY A 315 31.64 -56.51 10.08
C GLY A 315 33.16 -56.44 10.28
N GLN A 316 33.91 -55.47 9.75
CA GLN A 316 35.38 -55.41 9.93
C GLN A 316 35.81 -54.79 11.28
N PRO A 317 36.88 -55.28 11.96
CA PRO A 317 37.82 -56.33 11.56
C PRO A 317 37.45 -57.74 12.10
N SER A 318 36.18 -58.04 12.33
CA SER A 318 35.75 -59.36 12.81
C SER A 318 36.12 -60.46 11.81
N ASP A 319 36.41 -61.66 12.31
CA ASP A 319 36.53 -62.88 11.49
C ASP A 319 35.16 -63.42 11.03
N ARG A 320 34.06 -62.74 11.38
CA ARG A 320 32.65 -63.15 11.14
C ARG A 320 31.88 -62.13 10.29
N VAL A 321 32.54 -61.52 9.31
CA VAL A 321 32.02 -60.46 8.41
C VAL A 321 30.67 -60.81 7.78
N GLU A 322 30.50 -62.05 7.32
CA GLU A 322 29.30 -62.53 6.61
C GLU A 322 28.02 -62.39 7.44
N VAL A 323 28.11 -62.48 8.78
CA VAL A 323 26.96 -62.36 9.69
C VAL A 323 26.47 -60.92 9.76
N PHE A 324 27.41 -59.97 9.82
CA PHE A 324 27.10 -58.55 9.78
C PHE A 324 26.53 -58.15 8.42
N GLU A 325 27.07 -58.66 7.31
CA GLU A 325 26.58 -58.35 5.95
C GLU A 325 25.16 -58.85 5.70
N GLN A 326 24.84 -60.07 6.13
CA GLN A 326 23.49 -60.60 6.03
C GLN A 326 22.50 -59.85 6.90
N ALA A 327 22.91 -59.43 8.11
CA ALA A 327 22.09 -58.60 8.99
C ALA A 327 21.85 -57.21 8.39
N TYR A 328 22.89 -56.59 7.85
CA TYR A 328 22.83 -55.29 7.20
C TYR A 328 21.91 -55.28 5.98
N ASN A 329 22.10 -56.22 5.05
CA ASN A 329 21.29 -56.30 3.82
C ASN A 329 19.82 -56.62 4.09
N ARG A 330 19.54 -57.53 5.03
CA ARG A 330 18.18 -57.87 5.44
C ARG A 330 17.40 -56.70 6.04
N ASN A 331 18.10 -55.73 6.62
CA ASN A 331 17.50 -54.53 7.20
C ASN A 331 17.51 -53.33 6.24
N GLY A 332 17.66 -53.58 4.94
CA GLY A 332 17.56 -52.58 3.88
C GLY A 332 18.89 -51.92 3.51
N GLY A 333 20.02 -52.46 4.02
CA GLY A 333 21.37 -52.08 3.64
C GLY A 333 21.62 -50.58 3.71
N ALA A 334 22.46 -50.08 2.79
CA ALA A 334 22.88 -48.68 2.76
C ALA A 334 21.71 -47.68 2.72
N ALA A 335 20.64 -48.00 2.00
CA ALA A 335 19.50 -47.11 1.81
C ALA A 335 18.69 -46.89 3.11
N LYS A 336 18.63 -47.88 4.00
CA LYS A 336 17.82 -47.82 5.24
C LYS A 336 18.63 -47.71 6.51
N VAL A 337 19.90 -48.13 6.49
CA VAL A 337 20.73 -48.22 7.70
C VAL A 337 21.94 -47.28 7.67
N GLY A 338 22.28 -46.72 6.51
CA GLY A 338 23.48 -45.90 6.35
C GLY A 338 24.75 -46.74 6.29
N TYR A 339 25.92 -46.11 6.37
CA TYR A 339 27.22 -46.78 6.25
C TYR A 339 27.92 -46.85 7.61
N PRO A 340 28.83 -47.81 7.82
CA PRO A 340 29.57 -47.89 9.06
C PRO A 340 30.37 -46.62 9.34
N VAL A 341 30.36 -46.18 10.59
CA VAL A 341 31.17 -45.07 11.10
C VAL A 341 32.16 -45.52 12.17
N GLY A 342 32.45 -46.81 12.30
CA GLY A 342 33.43 -47.31 13.28
C GLY A 342 33.74 -48.81 13.14
N PRO A 343 34.82 -49.31 13.79
CA PRO A 343 35.20 -50.72 13.76
C PRO A 343 34.22 -51.59 14.55
N VAL A 344 34.22 -52.89 14.26
CA VAL A 344 33.63 -53.87 15.17
C VAL A 344 34.40 -53.90 16.51
N ARG A 345 33.72 -53.69 17.63
CA ARG A 345 34.29 -53.75 18.99
C ARG A 345 33.81 -54.98 19.74
N TRP A 346 34.71 -55.58 20.55
CA TRP A 346 34.41 -56.72 21.42
C TRP A 346 34.13 -56.27 22.86
N HIS A 347 33.12 -56.85 23.49
CA HIS A 347 32.81 -56.57 24.90
C HIS A 347 33.32 -57.68 25.86
N GLY A 348 34.34 -57.36 26.66
CA GLY A 348 34.83 -58.13 27.82
C GLY A 348 35.63 -59.41 27.53
N ASN A 349 36.26 -59.97 28.59
CA ASN A 349 37.16 -61.15 28.59
C ASN A 349 36.56 -62.49 28.06
N THR A 350 35.37 -62.47 27.46
CA THR A 350 34.65 -63.69 27.06
C THR A 350 34.49 -63.89 25.55
N ASN A 351 34.89 -62.92 24.70
CA ASN A 351 34.71 -62.96 23.23
C ASN A 351 33.27 -63.29 22.78
N ARG A 352 32.23 -62.66 23.37
CA ARG A 352 30.81 -63.05 23.13
C ARG A 352 29.90 -62.02 22.44
N VAL A 353 30.30 -60.74 22.33
CA VAL A 353 29.45 -59.67 21.78
C VAL A 353 30.28 -58.76 20.88
N MET A 354 29.79 -58.53 19.66
CA MET A 354 30.40 -57.67 18.64
C MET A 354 29.47 -56.48 18.31
N LEU A 355 30.01 -55.27 18.28
CA LEU A 355 29.27 -54.02 18.08
C LEU A 355 29.81 -53.23 16.88
N GLN A 356 28.96 -52.68 16.00
CA GLN A 356 29.38 -51.74 14.96
C GLN A 356 28.37 -50.59 14.76
N GLU A 357 28.88 -49.35 14.63
CA GLU A 357 28.07 -48.11 14.51
C GLU A 357 27.89 -47.64 13.06
N PHE A 358 26.78 -46.97 12.76
CA PHE A 358 26.42 -46.50 11.41
C PHE A 358 25.91 -45.04 11.40
N ASP A 359 26.22 -44.27 10.34
CA ASP A 359 25.80 -42.86 10.21
C ASP A 359 24.35 -42.65 9.79
N GLY A 360 23.65 -43.74 9.48
CA GLY A 360 22.23 -43.80 9.75
C GLY A 360 21.26 -43.50 8.63
N GLY A 361 21.62 -43.18 7.38
CA GLY A 361 20.61 -43.00 6.31
C GLY A 361 19.39 -42.16 6.76
N GLU A 362 18.15 -42.58 6.45
CA GLU A 362 16.92 -41.91 6.93
C GLU A 362 16.68 -41.97 8.46
N LEU A 363 17.46 -42.75 9.24
CA LEU A 363 17.00 -43.31 10.53
C LEU A 363 17.99 -43.43 11.70
N GLY A 364 19.31 -43.19 11.59
CA GLY A 364 20.29 -43.25 12.72
C GLY A 364 20.41 -44.62 13.42
N ALA A 365 21.45 -45.43 13.19
CA ALA A 365 21.46 -46.84 13.67
C ALA A 365 22.80 -47.38 14.23
N LEU A 366 22.70 -48.30 15.20
CA LEU A 366 23.78 -49.15 15.77
C LEU A 366 23.43 -50.64 15.59
N PHE A 367 24.41 -51.50 15.27
CA PHE A 367 24.24 -52.97 15.22
C PHE A 367 24.97 -53.69 16.36
N ILE A 368 24.29 -54.67 16.98
CA ILE A 368 24.89 -55.67 17.88
C ILE A 368 24.72 -57.06 17.28
N VAL A 369 25.84 -57.80 17.12
CA VAL A 369 25.84 -59.21 16.73
C VAL A 369 26.42 -60.04 17.89
N LEU A 370 25.67 -61.06 18.33
CA LEU A 370 26.11 -61.99 19.37
C LEU A 370 26.72 -63.23 18.71
N ASP A 371 27.90 -63.67 19.17
CA ASP A 371 28.44 -64.98 18.79
C ASP A 371 28.53 -65.89 20.02
N ARG A 372 28.19 -67.17 19.84
CA ARG A 372 28.53 -68.23 20.81
C ARG A 372 29.60 -69.11 20.17
N PRO A 373 30.68 -69.45 20.88
CA PRO A 373 31.68 -70.38 20.36
C PRO A 373 31.12 -71.80 20.36
N SER A 374 31.56 -72.58 19.38
CA SER A 374 31.34 -74.01 19.12
C SER A 374 30.06 -74.44 18.38
N ASP A 375 30.33 -75.05 17.22
CA ASP A 375 29.57 -76.00 16.42
C ASP A 375 28.55 -75.50 15.36
N GLU A 376 28.97 -75.78 14.11
CA GLU A 376 28.24 -76.02 12.87
C GLU A 376 26.72 -75.83 12.88
N GLN A 377 26.25 -74.60 12.69
CA GLN A 377 25.16 -74.26 11.75
C GLN A 377 25.02 -72.73 11.61
N VAL A 378 25.50 -72.22 10.48
CA VAL A 378 25.69 -70.79 10.18
C VAL A 378 24.39 -70.06 9.78
N ARG A 379 23.29 -70.78 9.50
CA ARG A 379 22.00 -70.18 9.15
C ARG A 379 21.16 -69.93 10.40
N GLY A 380 21.29 -68.75 11.01
CA GLY A 380 20.33 -68.32 12.04
C GLY A 380 20.86 -67.49 13.21
N THR A 381 22.15 -67.14 13.24
CA THR A 381 22.70 -66.32 14.33
C THR A 381 21.96 -64.97 14.40
N PRO A 382 21.32 -64.64 15.53
CA PRO A 382 20.48 -63.45 15.63
C PRO A 382 21.33 -62.19 15.80
N ALA A 383 21.10 -61.22 14.92
CA ALA A 383 21.70 -59.89 14.95
C ALA A 383 20.60 -58.86 15.24
N TYR A 384 20.94 -57.82 16.01
CA TYR A 384 19.98 -56.85 16.52
C TYR A 384 20.31 -55.41 16.12
N ILE A 385 19.29 -54.63 15.75
CA ILE A 385 19.40 -53.18 15.54
C ILE A 385 18.81 -52.45 16.75
N ILE A 386 19.60 -51.54 17.33
CA ILE A 386 19.19 -50.71 18.48
C ILE A 386 19.09 -49.24 18.05
N ARG A 387 18.03 -48.53 18.47
CA ARG A 387 17.70 -47.15 18.05
C ARG A 387 17.24 -46.27 19.22
N GLY A 388 17.20 -44.96 19.01
CA GLY A 388 16.49 -43.99 19.88
C GLY A 388 17.05 -43.86 21.30
N GLY A 389 16.19 -43.59 22.30
CA GLY A 389 16.61 -43.40 23.69
C GLY A 389 17.32 -44.62 24.33
N ILE A 390 17.10 -45.82 23.81
CA ILE A 390 17.80 -47.05 24.22
C ILE A 390 19.29 -46.98 23.84
N TRP A 391 19.62 -46.38 22.68
CA TRP A 391 21.00 -46.13 22.29
C TRP A 391 21.69 -45.17 23.27
N HIS A 392 21.05 -44.07 23.63
CA HIS A 392 21.59 -43.15 24.64
C HIS A 392 21.82 -43.86 25.98
N HIS A 393 20.96 -44.79 26.37
CA HIS A 393 21.11 -45.62 27.57
C HIS A 393 22.28 -46.60 27.48
N TYR A 394 22.42 -47.38 26.39
CA TYR A 394 23.57 -48.27 26.19
C TYR A 394 24.90 -47.50 26.12
N ARG A 395 24.94 -46.35 25.43
CA ARG A 395 26.13 -45.47 25.36
C ARG A 395 26.51 -44.90 26.73
N HIS A 396 25.52 -44.54 27.57
CA HIS A 396 25.76 -44.05 28.94
C HIS A 396 26.23 -45.14 29.90
N VAL A 397 25.67 -46.35 29.81
CA VAL A 397 25.97 -47.46 30.74
C VAL A 397 27.31 -48.14 30.40
N LEU A 398 27.68 -48.23 29.12
CA LEU A 398 28.96 -48.79 28.68
C LEU A 398 30.18 -47.91 29.02
N GLY A 399 29.97 -46.67 29.48
CA GLY A 399 31.04 -45.84 30.07
C GLY A 399 31.51 -46.33 31.46
N ALA A 400 30.76 -47.25 32.09
CA ALA A 400 31.13 -47.92 33.33
C ALA A 400 31.51 -49.39 33.04
N TRP A 401 32.81 -49.61 32.86
CA TRP A 401 33.46 -50.77 32.21
C TRP A 401 33.30 -52.18 32.85
N ASP A 402 32.26 -52.46 33.64
CA ASP A 402 32.13 -53.76 34.32
C ASP A 402 30.70 -54.34 34.46
N SER A 403 29.68 -53.76 33.79
CA SER A 403 28.30 -54.30 33.89
C SER A 403 27.87 -55.09 32.65
N TRP A 404 27.60 -56.39 32.85
CA TRP A 404 27.09 -57.30 31.81
C TRP A 404 25.57 -57.15 31.67
N LEU A 405 25.09 -56.65 30.53
CA LEU A 405 23.65 -56.51 30.24
C LEU A 405 23.03 -57.73 29.53
N GLY A 406 23.85 -58.72 29.11
CA GLY A 406 23.39 -59.95 28.45
C GLY A 406 22.67 -59.75 27.09
N PRO A 407 22.36 -60.84 26.35
CA PRO A 407 21.36 -60.77 25.28
C PRO A 407 20.01 -60.34 25.87
N PRO A 408 19.15 -59.66 25.10
CA PRO A 408 17.73 -59.72 25.40
C PRO A 408 17.32 -61.21 25.32
N THR A 409 16.97 -61.82 26.45
CA THR A 409 16.85 -63.29 26.59
C THR A 409 15.42 -63.82 26.44
N SER A 410 14.46 -62.95 26.16
CA SER A 410 13.11 -63.33 25.79
C SER A 410 12.40 -62.12 25.21
N ASP A 411 11.26 -62.39 24.58
CA ASP A 411 10.40 -61.39 23.93
C ASP A 411 9.89 -60.30 24.87
N GLU A 412 10.13 -60.47 26.18
CA GLU A 412 9.88 -59.54 27.26
C GLU A 412 11.18 -59.05 27.89
N TYR A 413 11.50 -57.78 27.66
CA TYR A 413 12.35 -57.00 28.56
C TYR A 413 11.45 -56.41 29.65
N ILE A 414 11.86 -56.52 30.92
CA ILE A 414 11.17 -55.89 32.05
C ILE A 414 11.98 -54.66 32.44
N ASN A 415 11.35 -53.48 32.42
CA ASN A 415 12.02 -52.24 32.80
C ASN A 415 12.20 -52.13 34.34
N THR A 416 12.93 -51.12 34.83
CA THR A 416 13.15 -50.89 36.27
C THR A 416 11.87 -50.67 37.08
N ASP A 417 10.73 -50.45 36.41
CA ASP A 417 9.40 -50.31 37.02
C ASP A 417 8.61 -51.63 37.06
N GLY A 418 9.22 -52.75 36.63
CA GLY A 418 8.66 -54.09 36.77
C GLY A 418 7.61 -54.48 35.73
N LYS A 419 7.50 -53.77 34.58
CA LYS A 419 6.53 -54.11 33.52
C LYS A 419 7.15 -54.89 32.35
N PRO A 420 6.55 -56.02 31.92
CA PRO A 420 6.99 -56.78 30.74
C PRO A 420 6.71 -56.03 29.43
N GLN A 421 7.62 -56.14 28.46
CA GLN A 421 7.53 -55.46 27.16
C GLN A 421 7.61 -56.45 26.01
N GLN A 422 6.48 -56.74 25.36
CA GLN A 422 6.40 -57.70 24.25
C GLN A 422 6.67 -57.03 22.90
N ASN A 423 7.91 -57.02 22.41
CA ASN A 423 8.23 -56.49 21.07
C ASN A 423 9.45 -57.15 20.42
N PHE A 424 9.44 -58.48 20.31
CA PHE A 424 10.44 -59.22 19.54
C PHE A 424 9.84 -59.80 18.27
N ARG A 425 10.15 -59.19 17.11
CA ARG A 425 10.12 -59.89 15.80
C ARG A 425 11.26 -59.40 14.91
N ASN A 426 11.96 -60.35 14.29
CA ASN A 426 13.01 -60.15 13.27
C ASN A 426 14.27 -59.37 13.68
N GLY A 427 14.63 -59.33 14.97
CA GLY A 427 15.89 -58.71 15.42
C GLY A 427 15.86 -57.19 15.56
N ILE A 428 14.68 -56.59 15.73
CA ILE A 428 14.52 -55.16 15.98
C ILE A 428 13.64 -54.98 17.23
N LEU A 429 14.12 -54.18 18.20
CA LEU A 429 13.34 -53.71 19.34
C LEU A 429 12.62 -52.42 18.95
N ILE A 430 11.30 -52.44 18.88
CA ILE A 430 10.46 -51.23 18.69
C ILE A 430 9.38 -51.27 19.76
N TYR A 431 9.44 -50.36 20.73
CA TYR A 431 8.29 -50.08 21.62
C TYR A 431 7.12 -49.59 20.73
N HIS A 432 5.86 -49.98 20.92
CA HIS A 432 4.81 -49.15 21.54
C HIS A 432 3.55 -49.99 21.78
N SER A 433 3.18 -50.11 23.08
CA SER A 433 1.89 -50.49 23.69
C SER A 433 0.98 -51.58 23.09
N SER A 434 0.57 -52.47 23.98
CA SER A 434 -0.14 -53.74 23.88
C SER A 434 -1.52 -53.75 23.17
N GLU A 435 -1.62 -54.49 22.05
CA GLU A 435 -2.43 -55.72 21.84
C GLU A 435 -2.91 -55.89 20.36
N ASN A 436 -2.27 -56.80 19.59
CA ASN A 436 -2.77 -57.56 18.40
C ASN A 436 -3.23 -56.77 17.13
N VAL A 437 -2.91 -57.03 15.84
CA VAL A 437 -2.62 -58.22 14.99
C VAL A 437 -1.97 -57.77 13.64
N GLU A 438 -1.28 -58.70 12.93
CA GLU A 438 -0.87 -58.75 11.50
C GLU A 438 -0.56 -57.45 10.72
N ALA A 439 0.69 -57.30 10.24
CA ALA A 439 1.01 -56.36 9.17
C ALA A 439 0.90 -57.03 7.79
N ARG A 440 -0.23 -56.88 7.12
CA ARG A 440 -0.26 -56.84 5.64
C ARG A 440 0.41 -55.54 5.18
N PRO A 441 1.20 -55.52 4.10
CA PRO A 441 1.74 -54.26 3.58
C PRO A 441 0.57 -53.32 3.28
N TRP A 442 0.63 -52.10 3.84
CA TRP A 442 -0.38 -51.09 3.59
C TRP A 442 -0.43 -50.79 2.09
N PRO A 443 -1.63 -50.68 1.50
CA PRO A 443 -1.76 -50.53 0.06
C PRO A 443 -1.06 -49.24 -0.42
N THR A 444 -0.37 -49.34 -1.57
CA THR A 444 0.39 -48.25 -2.19
C THR A 444 -0.58 -47.19 -2.74
N PRO A 445 -0.29 -45.88 -2.58
CA PRO A 445 -1.13 -44.81 -3.14
C PRO A 445 -1.22 -44.91 -4.67
N VAL A 446 -2.41 -44.69 -5.22
CA VAL A 446 -2.68 -44.61 -6.67
C VAL A 446 -3.08 -43.17 -6.99
N ASP A 447 -2.49 -42.58 -8.03
CA ASP A 447 -2.83 -41.21 -8.46
C ASP A 447 -4.35 -41.09 -8.73
N GLY A 448 -4.97 -40.04 -8.20
CA GLY A 448 -6.42 -39.80 -8.28
C GLY A 448 -7.28 -40.60 -7.29
N GLN A 449 -6.68 -41.40 -6.40
CA GLN A 449 -7.40 -42.13 -5.34
C GLN A 449 -6.88 -41.76 -3.94
N TRP A 450 -7.79 -41.85 -2.96
CA TRP A 450 -7.42 -41.71 -1.55
C TRP A 450 -6.93 -43.01 -0.94
N ARG A 451 -5.81 -42.91 -0.23
CA ARG A 451 -5.38 -43.85 0.82
C ARG A 451 -5.88 -43.32 2.16
N ILE A 452 -6.65 -44.12 2.88
CA ILE A 452 -7.36 -43.72 4.10
C ILE A 452 -6.81 -44.54 5.27
N GLU A 453 -6.29 -43.87 6.29
CA GLU A 453 -5.87 -44.45 7.56
C GLU A 453 -6.86 -44.10 8.67
N TYR A 454 -7.16 -45.04 9.55
CA TYR A 454 -7.96 -44.83 10.76
C TYR A 454 -7.05 -45.06 11.97
N ARG A 455 -7.14 -44.20 12.99
CA ARG A 455 -6.32 -44.24 14.22
C ARG A 455 -7.21 -43.96 15.42
N ASN A 456 -6.93 -44.54 16.58
CA ASN A 456 -7.59 -44.10 17.81
C ASN A 456 -6.76 -43.02 18.50
N TYR A 457 -7.45 -42.05 19.09
CA TYR A 457 -6.91 -40.93 19.85
C TYR A 457 -7.12 -41.19 21.34
N VAL A 458 -6.09 -40.95 22.17
CA VAL A 458 -6.18 -41.10 23.64
C VAL A 458 -5.73 -39.79 24.26
N SER A 459 -6.57 -39.16 25.08
CA SER A 459 -6.44 -37.77 25.54
C SER A 459 -5.31 -37.50 26.58
N ASN A 460 -4.21 -38.26 26.60
CA ASN A 460 -3.12 -38.08 27.56
C ASN A 460 -1.77 -37.79 26.86
N PRO A 461 -1.13 -36.61 27.06
CA PRO A 461 0.02 -36.12 26.27
C PRO A 461 1.36 -36.87 26.46
N SER A 462 1.37 -37.99 27.17
CA SER A 462 2.60 -38.65 27.65
C SER A 462 2.90 -40.01 27.03
N ASN A 463 2.11 -40.45 26.03
CA ASN A 463 2.33 -41.72 25.34
C ASN A 463 2.47 -41.54 23.84
N VAL A 464 3.23 -42.47 23.28
CA VAL A 464 3.86 -42.37 21.97
C VAL A 464 2.85 -42.54 20.85
N GLN A 465 3.04 -41.80 19.75
CA GLN A 465 2.30 -41.93 18.50
C GLN A 465 2.13 -43.40 18.10
N MET A 466 0.92 -43.94 18.32
CA MET A 466 0.53 -45.23 17.76
C MET A 466 0.38 -45.10 16.24
N GLY A 467 0.79 -46.15 15.52
CA GLY A 467 0.57 -46.26 14.08
C GLY A 467 -0.92 -46.34 13.73
N PRO A 468 -1.29 -46.34 12.43
CA PRO A 468 -2.68 -46.45 12.04
C PRO A 468 -3.28 -47.82 12.40
N THR A 469 -4.47 -47.80 13.01
CA THR A 469 -5.28 -48.97 13.39
C THR A 469 -5.77 -49.73 12.15
N TRP A 470 -6.11 -49.02 11.06
CA TRP A 470 -6.50 -49.63 9.78
C TRP A 470 -6.14 -48.74 8.60
N VAL A 471 -5.81 -49.32 7.42
CA VAL A 471 -5.57 -48.56 6.18
C VAL A 471 -6.23 -49.25 4.98
N ARG A 472 -6.83 -48.46 4.09
CA ARG A 472 -7.38 -48.92 2.80
C ARG A 472 -7.13 -47.93 1.66
N ASN A 473 -7.23 -48.39 0.42
CA ASN A 473 -7.41 -47.54 -0.77
C ASN A 473 -8.88 -47.59 -1.22
N GLY A 474 -9.38 -46.55 -1.87
CA GLY A 474 -10.56 -46.71 -2.75
C GLY A 474 -11.68 -45.67 -2.71
N ALA A 475 -11.49 -44.46 -2.17
CA ALA A 475 -12.42 -43.37 -2.47
C ALA A 475 -11.93 -42.61 -3.71
N LEU A 476 -12.79 -42.47 -4.72
CA LEU A 476 -12.58 -41.55 -5.86
C LEU A 476 -12.97 -40.13 -5.41
N TYR A 477 -12.27 -39.11 -5.93
CA TYR A 477 -12.64 -37.71 -5.73
C TYR A 477 -13.87 -37.32 -6.58
N PRO A 478 -14.82 -36.48 -6.08
CA PRO A 478 -14.87 -35.86 -4.75
C PRO A 478 -15.41 -36.77 -3.63
N VAL A 479 -14.96 -36.51 -2.39
CA VAL A 479 -15.48 -37.16 -1.17
C VAL A 479 -16.66 -36.32 -0.68
N ASN A 480 -17.83 -36.53 -1.27
CA ASN A 480 -19.01 -35.69 -1.01
C ASN A 480 -19.46 -35.74 0.45
N SER A 481 -19.41 -36.90 1.10
CA SER A 481 -19.70 -37.05 2.54
C SER A 481 -19.24 -38.42 3.04
N LEU A 482 -18.51 -38.46 4.15
CA LEU A 482 -18.15 -39.66 4.91
C LEU A 482 -18.73 -39.51 6.32
N CYS A 483 -19.88 -40.12 6.54
CA CYS A 483 -20.61 -40.08 7.79
C CYS A 483 -20.71 -41.46 8.42
N TRP A 484 -20.33 -41.54 9.70
CA TRP A 484 -20.46 -42.73 10.55
C TRP A 484 -21.56 -42.56 11.60
N GLY A 485 -22.07 -41.33 11.80
CA GLY A 485 -23.06 -41.02 12.82
C GLY A 485 -22.50 -41.26 14.22
N ASN A 486 -23.30 -41.76 15.15
CA ASN A 486 -22.82 -42.13 16.50
C ASN A 486 -22.08 -43.49 16.54
N GLY A 487 -21.67 -44.01 15.38
CA GLY A 487 -21.07 -45.33 15.21
C GLY A 487 -19.58 -45.23 14.86
N SER A 488 -18.85 -46.33 15.11
CA SER A 488 -17.44 -46.41 14.74
C SER A 488 -17.22 -46.63 13.25
N PRO A 489 -16.17 -46.04 12.64
CA PRO A 489 -15.70 -46.45 11.33
C PRO A 489 -15.50 -47.97 11.25
N LEU A 490 -15.99 -48.57 10.16
CA LEU A 490 -15.97 -50.03 9.93
C LEU A 490 -16.85 -50.85 10.90
N ASP A 491 -17.87 -50.21 11.51
CA ASP A 491 -18.81 -50.81 12.47
C ASP A 491 -18.10 -51.37 13.72
N GLY A 492 -16.99 -50.75 14.16
CA GLY A 492 -16.22 -51.17 15.34
C GLY A 492 -15.36 -52.43 15.13
N LYS A 493 -15.27 -52.93 13.89
CA LYS A 493 -14.36 -54.03 13.53
C LYS A 493 -12.92 -53.52 13.46
N TRP A 494 -11.95 -54.38 13.78
CA TRP A 494 -10.51 -54.07 13.73
C TRP A 494 -10.01 -53.03 14.73
N GLY A 495 -10.83 -52.69 15.74
CA GLY A 495 -10.41 -51.94 16.90
C GLY A 495 -10.46 -50.42 16.78
N VAL A 496 -11.07 -49.86 15.73
CA VAL A 496 -11.35 -48.41 15.67
C VAL A 496 -12.51 -48.09 16.64
N TRP A 497 -12.43 -46.98 17.37
CA TRP A 497 -13.47 -46.57 18.33
C TRP A 497 -14.60 -45.78 17.68
N ALA A 498 -15.73 -45.62 18.40
CA ALA A 498 -16.83 -44.77 17.97
C ALA A 498 -16.58 -43.28 18.26
N ASP A 499 -15.81 -43.01 19.32
CA ASP A 499 -15.36 -41.71 19.76
C ASP A 499 -13.83 -41.71 19.83
N TYR A 500 -13.20 -40.53 19.84
CA TYR A 500 -11.75 -40.37 19.94
C TYR A 500 -10.98 -41.16 18.86
N PHE A 501 -11.20 -40.85 17.59
CA PHE A 501 -10.46 -41.44 16.48
C PHE A 501 -10.07 -40.41 15.41
N THR A 502 -8.97 -40.64 14.71
CA THR A 502 -8.51 -39.81 13.59
C THR A 502 -8.58 -40.58 12.28
N VAL A 503 -9.11 -39.96 11.23
CA VAL A 503 -9.08 -40.42 9.85
C VAL A 503 -8.10 -39.57 9.06
N ARG A 504 -7.04 -40.20 8.54
CA ARG A 504 -6.03 -39.56 7.70
C ARG A 504 -6.15 -40.01 6.25
N MET A 505 -6.61 -39.15 5.38
CA MET A 505 -6.77 -39.40 3.95
C MET A 505 -5.64 -38.73 3.18
N SER A 506 -4.77 -39.51 2.54
CA SER A 506 -3.70 -38.99 1.68
C SER A 506 -3.85 -39.48 0.24
N GLY A 507 -3.58 -38.61 -0.72
CA GLY A 507 -3.64 -38.93 -2.14
C GLY A 507 -2.86 -37.94 -3.00
N ARG A 508 -2.68 -38.25 -4.27
CA ARG A 508 -1.99 -37.37 -5.23
C ARG A 508 -2.93 -37.05 -6.38
N PHE A 509 -3.20 -35.77 -6.60
CA PHE A 509 -4.22 -35.29 -7.54
C PHE A 509 -3.64 -34.25 -8.48
N TYR A 510 -4.09 -34.25 -9.73
CA TYR A 510 -3.69 -33.24 -10.71
C TYR A 510 -4.56 -31.99 -10.57
N PHE A 511 -3.93 -30.82 -10.54
CA PHE A 511 -4.57 -29.51 -10.58
C PHE A 511 -4.13 -28.79 -11.85
N GLU A 512 -5.08 -28.18 -12.55
CA GLU A 512 -4.76 -27.11 -13.49
C GLU A 512 -4.33 -25.87 -12.71
N GLU A 513 -3.50 -25.02 -13.32
CA GLU A 513 -3.14 -23.74 -12.72
C GLU A 513 -4.38 -22.85 -12.49
N GLY A 514 -4.49 -22.29 -11.28
CA GLY A 514 -5.54 -21.35 -10.90
C GLY A 514 -5.85 -21.36 -9.39
N VAL A 515 -6.81 -20.54 -8.97
CA VAL A 515 -7.31 -20.56 -7.58
C VAL A 515 -8.40 -21.59 -7.42
N TYR A 516 -8.29 -22.37 -6.35
CA TYR A 516 -9.29 -23.35 -5.95
C TYR A 516 -9.90 -22.94 -4.62
N ARG A 517 -11.22 -23.06 -4.53
CA ARG A 517 -11.98 -22.99 -3.27
C ARG A 517 -12.01 -24.36 -2.64
N PHE A 518 -11.35 -24.50 -1.50
CA PHE A 518 -11.41 -25.67 -0.65
C PHE A 518 -12.53 -25.50 0.37
N ARG A 519 -13.40 -26.50 0.48
CA ARG A 519 -14.45 -26.60 1.49
C ARG A 519 -14.15 -27.79 2.37
N ALA A 520 -14.28 -27.64 3.68
CA ALA A 520 -14.24 -28.74 4.63
C ALA A 520 -15.29 -28.51 5.71
N ARG A 521 -15.98 -29.56 6.11
CA ARG A 521 -16.94 -29.56 7.21
C ARG A 521 -16.77 -30.86 7.96
N ALA A 522 -16.73 -30.79 9.28
CA ALA A 522 -16.64 -31.97 10.11
C ALA A 522 -17.37 -31.74 11.42
N ASP A 523 -17.89 -32.80 12.03
CA ASP A 523 -18.51 -32.69 13.35
C ASP A 523 -17.48 -32.21 14.36
N ASP A 524 -16.32 -32.85 14.42
CA ASP A 524 -15.17 -32.39 15.21
C ASP A 524 -14.07 -31.78 14.30
N VAL A 525 -12.79 -32.10 14.55
CA VAL A 525 -11.65 -31.35 14.01
C VAL A 525 -11.25 -31.80 12.61
N ILE A 526 -11.09 -30.89 11.66
CA ILE A 526 -10.57 -31.19 10.31
C ILE A 526 -9.42 -30.29 9.85
N ASN A 527 -8.32 -30.91 9.41
CA ASN A 527 -7.16 -30.24 8.82
C ASN A 527 -6.92 -30.73 7.39
N LEU A 528 -6.67 -29.81 6.45
CA LEU A 528 -6.40 -30.11 5.04
C LEU A 528 -5.07 -29.49 4.62
N TYR A 529 -4.24 -30.27 3.93
CA TYR A 529 -2.92 -29.86 3.44
C TYR A 529 -2.77 -30.17 1.96
N ILE A 530 -2.02 -29.31 1.25
CA ILE A 530 -1.57 -29.51 -0.12
C ILE A 530 -0.03 -29.40 -0.14
N ASN A 531 0.67 -30.44 -0.60
CA ASN A 531 2.13 -30.55 -0.57
C ASN A 531 2.72 -30.22 0.81
N GLN A 532 2.09 -30.72 1.88
CA GLN A 532 2.43 -30.46 3.29
C GLN A 532 2.20 -29.01 3.77
N ASN A 533 1.73 -28.11 2.90
CA ASN A 533 1.29 -26.78 3.31
C ASN A 533 -0.16 -26.83 3.82
N PRO A 534 -0.45 -26.29 5.01
CA PRO A 534 -1.82 -26.24 5.52
C PRO A 534 -2.68 -25.31 4.65
N VAL A 535 -3.86 -25.80 4.28
CA VAL A 535 -4.90 -25.07 3.54
C VAL A 535 -6.08 -24.76 4.44
N ILE A 536 -6.56 -25.74 5.20
CA ILE A 536 -7.57 -25.57 6.25
C ILE A 536 -6.95 -26.10 7.55
N LEU A 537 -7.01 -25.31 8.61
CA LEU A 537 -6.67 -25.73 9.96
C LEU A 537 -7.85 -25.41 10.87
N ASP A 538 -8.36 -26.43 11.53
CA ASP A 538 -9.32 -26.26 12.60
C ASP A 538 -8.58 -26.26 13.93
N GLU A 539 -8.56 -25.09 14.58
CA GLU A 539 -7.84 -24.84 15.83
C GLU A 539 -8.76 -24.91 17.06
N ASP A 540 -10.09 -24.99 16.89
CA ASP A 540 -11.07 -24.97 17.98
C ASP A 540 -12.05 -26.14 17.90
N ALA A 541 -11.73 -27.21 18.63
CA ALA A 541 -12.54 -28.43 18.73
C ALA A 541 -13.93 -28.24 19.39
N SER A 542 -14.34 -27.01 19.74
CA SER A 542 -15.68 -26.71 20.26
C SER A 542 -16.69 -26.26 19.20
N GLN A 543 -16.24 -25.95 17.98
CA GLN A 543 -17.08 -25.46 16.88
C GLN A 543 -17.60 -26.61 16.02
N VAL A 544 -18.59 -27.33 16.54
CA VAL A 544 -19.13 -28.53 15.92
C VAL A 544 -19.77 -28.23 14.57
N ASN A 545 -19.38 -28.93 13.50
CA ASN A 545 -20.06 -28.89 12.21
C ASN A 545 -19.98 -27.55 11.43
N GLU A 546 -18.97 -26.72 11.69
CA GLU A 546 -18.67 -25.48 10.94
C GLU A 546 -18.11 -25.78 9.54
N GLU A 547 -18.50 -24.99 8.53
CA GLU A 547 -17.96 -25.10 7.17
C GLU A 547 -16.76 -24.16 7.00
N TYR A 548 -15.56 -24.72 6.85
CA TYR A 548 -14.36 -23.99 6.44
C TYR A 548 -14.35 -23.79 4.93
N VAL A 549 -14.22 -22.54 4.50
CA VAL A 549 -14.09 -22.19 3.08
C VAL A 549 -12.82 -21.37 2.88
N VAL A 550 -11.88 -21.89 2.09
CA VAL A 550 -10.58 -21.26 1.87
C VAL A 550 -10.22 -21.28 0.39
N ASP A 551 -9.89 -20.11 -0.16
CA ASP A 551 -9.40 -19.97 -1.53
C ASP A 551 -7.85 -20.00 -1.54
N ARG A 552 -7.26 -20.85 -2.39
CA ARG A 552 -5.80 -20.98 -2.56
C ARG A 552 -5.41 -21.11 -4.02
N TYR A 553 -4.37 -20.38 -4.41
CA TYR A 553 -3.72 -20.58 -5.71
C TYR A 553 -2.95 -21.91 -5.72
N ILE A 554 -3.18 -22.72 -6.74
CA ILE A 554 -2.49 -23.99 -6.97
C ILE A 554 -1.83 -23.93 -8.35
N SER A 555 -0.53 -24.21 -8.41
CA SER A 555 0.21 -24.33 -9.67
C SER A 555 -0.28 -25.53 -10.49
N ALA A 556 -0.06 -25.53 -11.80
CA ALA A 556 -0.34 -26.72 -12.61
C ALA A 556 0.54 -27.91 -12.20
N GLY A 557 -0.04 -29.10 -12.08
CA GLY A 557 0.69 -30.34 -11.86
C GLY A 557 0.04 -31.28 -10.85
N TYR A 558 0.78 -32.33 -10.47
CA TYR A 558 0.34 -33.26 -9.43
C TYR A 558 0.74 -32.75 -8.04
N HIS A 559 -0.24 -32.63 -7.15
CA HIS A 559 -0.08 -32.22 -5.78
C HIS A 559 -0.49 -33.34 -4.82
N ASN A 560 0.25 -33.50 -3.73
CA ASN A 560 -0.13 -34.38 -2.63
C ASN A 560 -1.18 -33.68 -1.78
N VAL A 561 -2.34 -34.28 -1.61
CA VAL A 561 -3.41 -33.78 -0.75
C VAL A 561 -3.51 -34.67 0.49
N LEU A 562 -3.61 -34.06 1.66
CA LEU A 562 -3.76 -34.74 2.94
C LEU A 562 -4.91 -34.11 3.71
N ALA A 563 -5.95 -34.88 4.05
CA ALA A 563 -6.99 -34.49 4.98
C ALA A 563 -6.87 -35.31 6.28
N GLU A 564 -6.93 -34.66 7.43
CA GLU A 564 -6.87 -35.25 8.76
C GLU A 564 -8.10 -34.82 9.55
N PHE A 565 -9.03 -35.73 9.75
CA PHE A 565 -10.22 -35.55 10.58
C PHE A 565 -10.02 -36.23 11.93
N THR A 566 -10.35 -35.59 13.04
CA THR A 566 -10.31 -36.16 14.39
C THR A 566 -11.67 -36.03 15.04
N GLU A 567 -12.33 -37.16 15.23
CA GLU A 567 -13.50 -37.34 16.09
C GLU A 567 -13.05 -37.36 17.54
N LEU A 568 -13.74 -36.63 18.40
CA LEU A 568 -13.62 -36.61 19.84
C LEU A 568 -14.79 -37.36 20.46
N THR A 569 -16.03 -36.89 20.29
CA THR A 569 -17.22 -37.55 20.85
C THR A 569 -18.48 -37.20 20.08
N GLY A 570 -19.38 -38.16 19.90
CA GLY A 570 -20.71 -37.88 19.38
C GLY A 570 -20.89 -38.33 17.94
N HIS A 571 -21.20 -37.41 17.03
CA HIS A 571 -21.71 -37.74 15.70
C HIS A 571 -20.65 -37.56 14.61
N ALA A 572 -19.87 -38.59 14.31
CA ALA A 572 -18.79 -38.48 13.34
C ALA A 572 -19.25 -38.31 11.88
N CYS A 573 -18.95 -37.15 11.29
CA CYS A 573 -19.07 -36.86 9.87
C CYS A 573 -17.93 -35.98 9.39
N LEU A 574 -17.44 -36.23 8.17
CA LEU A 574 -16.53 -35.33 7.45
C LEU A 574 -16.96 -35.18 5.99
N GLU A 575 -16.85 -33.96 5.49
CA GLU A 575 -17.07 -33.59 4.10
C GLU A 575 -15.95 -32.66 3.67
N PHE A 576 -15.34 -32.88 2.50
CA PHE A 576 -14.43 -31.89 1.94
C PHE A 576 -14.36 -31.98 0.41
N SER A 577 -14.17 -30.84 -0.22
CA SER A 577 -14.08 -30.72 -1.67
C SER A 577 -13.20 -29.53 -2.07
N TRP A 578 -12.80 -29.50 -3.34
CA TRP A 578 -12.19 -28.33 -3.94
C TRP A 578 -12.78 -28.04 -5.32
N THR A 579 -12.93 -26.77 -5.66
CA THR A 579 -13.43 -26.38 -6.98
C THR A 579 -12.56 -25.26 -7.51
N LYS A 580 -12.10 -25.38 -8.76
CA LYS A 580 -11.40 -24.30 -9.44
C LYS A 580 -12.37 -23.13 -9.57
N LEU A 581 -12.03 -21.98 -9.02
CA LEU A 581 -12.85 -20.79 -9.16
C LEU A 581 -12.68 -20.22 -10.57
N PRO A 582 -13.79 -19.89 -11.26
CA PRO A 582 -13.69 -19.13 -12.49
C PRO A 582 -13.14 -17.73 -12.20
N ALA A 583 -12.49 -17.12 -13.20
CA ALA A 583 -12.26 -15.68 -13.15
C ALA A 583 -13.63 -14.96 -13.10
N PRO A 584 -13.71 -13.74 -12.53
CA PRO A 584 -14.98 -13.04 -12.43
C PRO A 584 -15.66 -12.83 -13.79
N GLU A 585 -16.98 -12.70 -13.78
CA GLU A 585 -17.73 -12.36 -15.00
C GLU A 585 -17.28 -10.99 -15.53
N PRO A 586 -17.02 -10.86 -16.85
CA PRO A 586 -16.49 -9.63 -17.40
C PRO A 586 -17.51 -8.50 -17.29
N PRO A 587 -17.09 -7.28 -16.91
CA PRO A 587 -17.97 -6.12 -16.92
C PRO A 587 -18.48 -5.85 -18.34
N SER A 588 -19.66 -5.28 -18.44
CA SER A 588 -20.29 -4.99 -19.73
C SER A 588 -20.82 -3.56 -19.81
N ASN A 589 -21.34 -3.17 -20.98
CA ASN A 589 -21.97 -1.87 -21.20
C ASN A 589 -21.05 -0.69 -20.79
N LEU A 590 -19.74 -0.83 -21.03
CA LEU A 590 -18.77 0.23 -20.79
C LEU A 590 -19.09 1.41 -21.71
N ARG A 591 -19.34 2.56 -21.11
CA ARG A 591 -19.63 3.80 -21.82
C ARG A 591 -19.08 5.00 -21.08
N GLN A 592 -18.86 6.09 -21.82
CA GLN A 592 -18.57 7.40 -21.26
C GLN A 592 -19.88 8.04 -20.76
N ILE A 593 -19.85 8.61 -19.55
CA ILE A 593 -20.98 9.39 -18.99
C ILE A 593 -20.61 10.84 -18.67
N GLY A 594 -19.33 11.18 -18.67
CA GLY A 594 -18.86 12.54 -18.42
C GLY A 594 -17.52 12.81 -19.06
N ARG A 595 -17.22 14.08 -19.31
CA ARG A 595 -15.90 14.54 -19.73
C ARG A 595 -15.65 15.98 -19.32
N THR A 596 -14.39 16.30 -19.09
CA THR A 596 -13.87 17.67 -19.07
C THR A 596 -12.79 17.80 -20.12
N ILE A 597 -12.11 18.95 -20.16
CA ILE A 597 -10.94 19.16 -21.01
C ILE A 597 -9.75 18.27 -20.61
N THR A 598 -9.72 17.72 -19.39
CA THR A 598 -8.58 16.92 -18.88
C THR A 598 -9.02 15.63 -18.21
N SER A 599 -10.30 15.25 -18.34
CA SER A 599 -10.80 14.03 -17.73
C SER A 599 -11.94 13.38 -18.49
N ILE A 600 -12.08 12.07 -18.31
CA ILE A 600 -13.15 11.25 -18.86
C ILE A 600 -13.75 10.43 -17.72
N THR A 601 -15.06 10.49 -17.55
CA THR A 601 -15.80 9.64 -16.60
C THR A 601 -16.45 8.49 -17.34
N LEU A 602 -16.05 7.29 -16.96
CA LEU A 602 -16.58 6.03 -17.47
C LEU A 602 -17.58 5.43 -16.49
N THR A 603 -18.52 4.66 -17.03
CA THR A 603 -19.37 3.74 -16.27
C THR A 603 -19.48 2.42 -17.00
N TRP A 604 -19.69 1.35 -16.25
CA TRP A 604 -19.94 0.02 -16.76
C TRP A 604 -20.96 -0.67 -15.88
N GLN A 605 -21.54 -1.74 -16.42
CA GLN A 605 -22.34 -2.68 -15.66
C GLN A 605 -21.41 -3.71 -15.03
N ASP A 606 -21.47 -3.79 -13.71
CA ASP A 606 -20.91 -4.90 -12.96
C ASP A 606 -21.77 -6.15 -13.17
N ASN A 607 -21.13 -7.21 -13.63
CA ASN A 607 -21.74 -8.52 -13.85
C ASN A 607 -21.20 -9.57 -12.87
N SER A 608 -20.16 -9.23 -12.11
CA SER A 608 -19.52 -10.09 -11.13
C SER A 608 -20.13 -9.87 -9.75
N THR A 609 -20.10 -10.90 -8.92
CA THR A 609 -20.48 -10.82 -7.50
C THR A 609 -19.36 -11.31 -6.58
N ASP A 610 -18.24 -11.71 -7.18
CA ASP A 610 -17.11 -12.39 -6.57
C ASP A 610 -15.77 -11.71 -6.92
N GLU A 611 -15.82 -10.51 -7.49
CA GLU A 611 -14.65 -9.70 -7.80
C GLU A 611 -14.07 -9.01 -6.55
N THR A 612 -12.74 -8.94 -6.49
CA THR A 612 -12.03 -8.09 -5.53
C THR A 612 -12.03 -6.64 -6.01
N GLY A 613 -12.15 -6.42 -7.32
CA GLY A 613 -12.21 -5.10 -7.92
C GLY A 613 -12.12 -5.08 -9.44
N PHE A 614 -11.77 -3.92 -9.99
CA PHE A 614 -11.71 -3.69 -11.43
C PHE A 614 -10.38 -3.08 -11.87
N TYR A 615 -9.86 -3.50 -13.02
CA TYR A 615 -8.76 -2.83 -13.70
C TYR A 615 -9.28 -2.02 -14.88
N ILE A 616 -8.76 -0.80 -15.03
CA ILE A 616 -9.02 0.04 -16.20
C ILE A 616 -7.77 0.10 -17.06
N TYR A 617 -7.96 -0.13 -18.35
CA TYR A 617 -6.90 -0.08 -19.35
C TYR A 617 -7.16 1.03 -20.36
N VAL A 618 -6.08 1.67 -20.80
CA VAL A 618 -6.06 2.55 -21.97
C VAL A 618 -5.25 1.91 -23.09
N GLN A 619 -5.72 2.05 -24.32
CA GLN A 619 -5.00 1.57 -25.50
C GLN A 619 -3.79 2.45 -25.79
N ASN A 620 -2.62 1.83 -25.99
CA ASN A 620 -1.40 2.47 -26.47
C ASN A 620 -0.83 1.68 -27.66
N GLY A 621 -1.11 2.16 -28.88
CA GLY A 621 -0.85 1.42 -30.11
C GLY A 621 -1.61 0.08 -30.13
N ASN A 622 -0.85 -1.02 -30.23
CA ASN A 622 -1.40 -2.39 -30.21
C ASN A 622 -1.41 -3.02 -28.80
N THR A 623 -1.04 -2.26 -27.77
CA THR A 623 -0.94 -2.73 -26.38
C THR A 623 -1.97 -2.06 -25.49
N TRP A 624 -2.28 -2.68 -24.35
CA TRP A 624 -3.20 -2.15 -23.35
C TRP A 624 -2.46 -1.91 -22.04
N ASN A 625 -2.44 -0.67 -21.59
CA ASN A 625 -1.75 -0.26 -20.37
C ASN A 625 -2.77 -0.09 -19.25
N ARG A 626 -2.55 -0.75 -18.10
CA ARG A 626 -3.38 -0.56 -16.91
C ARG A 626 -3.11 0.83 -16.32
N ILE A 627 -4.16 1.61 -16.13
CA ILE A 627 -4.09 2.98 -15.61
C ILE A 627 -4.77 3.15 -14.25
N ALA A 628 -5.65 2.23 -13.85
CA ALA A 628 -6.27 2.26 -12.54
C ALA A 628 -6.61 0.85 -12.03
N THR A 629 -6.64 0.72 -10.70
CA THR A 629 -7.12 -0.43 -9.94
C THR A 629 -8.17 0.07 -8.95
N LEU A 630 -9.37 -0.48 -9.00
CA LEU A 630 -10.52 -0.09 -8.18
C LEU A 630 -10.92 -1.24 -7.26
N GLY A 631 -11.65 -0.94 -6.18
CA GLY A 631 -12.23 -1.97 -5.31
C GLY A 631 -13.49 -2.63 -5.90
N ALA A 632 -13.98 -3.65 -5.21
CA ALA A 632 -15.20 -4.39 -5.55
C ALA A 632 -16.44 -3.48 -5.70
N ASN A 633 -17.40 -3.90 -6.52
CA ASN A 633 -18.64 -3.18 -6.84
C ASN A 633 -18.46 -1.78 -7.46
N ALA A 634 -17.25 -1.40 -7.88
CA ALA A 634 -17.05 -0.13 -8.58
C ALA A 634 -17.72 -0.19 -9.97
N THR A 635 -18.61 0.76 -10.25
CA THR A 635 -19.35 0.88 -11.53
C THR A 635 -19.07 2.18 -12.28
N THR A 636 -18.21 3.03 -11.73
CA THR A 636 -17.82 4.31 -12.34
C THR A 636 -16.41 4.72 -11.91
N HIS A 637 -15.70 5.41 -12.81
CA HIS A 637 -14.40 6.00 -12.51
C HIS A 637 -14.11 7.20 -13.41
N THR A 638 -13.47 8.21 -12.85
CA THR A 638 -13.01 9.41 -13.58
C THR A 638 -11.50 9.36 -13.74
N ILE A 639 -11.07 9.33 -15.00
CA ILE A 639 -9.66 9.34 -15.41
C ILE A 639 -9.26 10.80 -15.62
N THR A 640 -8.26 11.28 -14.90
CA THR A 640 -7.78 12.67 -14.93
C THR A 640 -6.48 12.82 -15.71
N ASP A 641 -5.93 14.04 -15.75
CA ASP A 641 -4.62 14.36 -16.34
C ASP A 641 -4.49 14.01 -17.83
N LEU A 642 -5.63 14.00 -18.52
CA LEU A 642 -5.73 13.79 -19.96
C LEU A 642 -5.46 15.08 -20.73
N GLN A 643 -5.05 14.95 -21.99
CA GLN A 643 -4.93 16.08 -22.90
C GLN A 643 -6.31 16.43 -23.49
N CYS A 644 -6.59 17.71 -23.67
CA CYS A 644 -7.83 18.21 -24.25
C CYS A 644 -7.95 17.90 -25.75
N GLY A 645 -9.18 17.71 -26.23
CA GLY A 645 -9.48 17.35 -27.62
C GLY A 645 -8.96 15.98 -28.08
N GLN A 646 -8.37 15.18 -27.18
CA GLN A 646 -7.75 13.91 -27.51
C GLN A 646 -8.69 12.73 -27.24
N SER A 647 -8.60 11.75 -28.13
CA SER A 647 -9.38 10.51 -28.03
C SER A 647 -8.56 9.42 -27.36
N TYR A 648 -9.18 8.73 -26.42
CA TYR A 648 -8.61 7.62 -25.67
C TYR A 648 -9.55 6.42 -25.76
N THR A 649 -9.01 5.24 -26.06
CA THR A 649 -9.79 4.00 -26.07
C THR A 649 -9.56 3.24 -24.79
N TYR A 650 -10.65 2.90 -24.10
CA TYR A 650 -10.64 2.21 -22.82
C TYR A 650 -11.31 0.85 -22.89
N ARG A 651 -10.91 -0.02 -21.96
CA ARG A 651 -11.62 -1.26 -21.59
C ARG A 651 -11.47 -1.48 -20.09
N VAL A 652 -12.39 -2.23 -19.51
CA VAL A 652 -12.39 -2.57 -18.08
C VAL A 652 -12.42 -4.08 -17.94
N SER A 653 -11.75 -4.63 -16.94
CA SER A 653 -11.88 -6.03 -16.54
C SER A 653 -12.16 -6.09 -15.04
N ALA A 654 -12.88 -7.13 -14.61
CA ALA A 654 -13.00 -7.49 -13.21
C ALA A 654 -11.80 -8.36 -12.83
N TYR A 655 -11.36 -8.30 -11.59
CA TYR A 655 -10.32 -9.17 -11.07
C TYR A 655 -10.69 -9.68 -9.67
N SER A 656 -10.29 -10.92 -9.40
CA SER A 656 -10.32 -11.48 -8.05
C SER A 656 -9.01 -12.23 -7.80
N ASN A 657 -8.92 -12.90 -6.66
CA ASN A 657 -7.83 -13.84 -6.42
C ASN A 657 -7.78 -14.93 -7.50
N ALA A 658 -8.93 -15.31 -8.09
CA ALA A 658 -9.02 -16.35 -9.12
C ALA A 658 -8.46 -15.95 -10.49
N GLY A 659 -8.17 -14.65 -10.69
CA GLY A 659 -7.60 -14.14 -11.93
C GLY A 659 -8.36 -12.91 -12.44
N GLU A 660 -7.97 -12.47 -13.64
CA GLU A 660 -8.60 -11.36 -14.34
C GLU A 660 -9.62 -11.89 -15.37
N SER A 661 -10.79 -11.25 -15.44
CA SER A 661 -11.84 -11.57 -16.40
C SER A 661 -11.39 -11.27 -17.84
N ALA A 662 -12.18 -11.74 -18.82
CA ALA A 662 -12.14 -11.12 -20.14
C ALA A 662 -12.43 -9.59 -20.04
N PRO A 663 -11.91 -8.75 -20.95
CA PRO A 663 -12.24 -7.34 -20.94
C PRO A 663 -13.69 -7.09 -21.40
N SER A 664 -14.25 -5.97 -20.94
CA SER A 664 -15.50 -5.41 -21.45
C SER A 664 -15.43 -5.08 -22.95
N ASN A 665 -16.55 -4.60 -23.51
CA ASN A 665 -16.50 -3.84 -24.76
C ASN A 665 -15.51 -2.66 -24.63
N THR A 666 -14.93 -2.23 -25.74
CA THR A 666 -14.11 -1.01 -25.77
C THR A 666 -15.01 0.22 -25.89
N VAL A 667 -14.54 1.35 -25.37
CA VAL A 667 -15.13 2.67 -25.62
C VAL A 667 -14.03 3.63 -26.02
N THR A 668 -14.19 4.31 -27.15
CA THR A 668 -13.36 5.46 -27.50
C THR A 668 -14.07 6.71 -26.99
N ALA A 669 -13.42 7.41 -26.08
CA ALA A 669 -13.93 8.61 -25.45
C ALA A 669 -12.96 9.77 -25.74
N THR A 670 -13.52 10.93 -26.09
CA THR A 670 -12.75 12.12 -26.43
C THR A 670 -12.95 13.15 -25.32
N THR A 671 -11.86 13.65 -24.75
CA THR A 671 -11.90 14.80 -23.83
C THR A 671 -12.56 15.98 -24.52
N ALA A 672 -13.10 16.93 -23.75
CA ALA A 672 -13.66 18.13 -24.35
C ALA A 672 -12.58 18.91 -25.11
N ASP A 673 -13.00 19.70 -26.10
CA ASP A 673 -12.11 20.58 -26.86
C ASP A 673 -11.28 21.46 -25.92
N CYS A 674 -10.12 21.94 -26.37
CA CYS A 674 -9.22 22.77 -25.58
C CYS A 674 -9.77 24.19 -25.26
N THR A 675 -11.09 24.35 -25.18
CA THR A 675 -11.76 25.57 -24.77
C THR A 675 -11.31 25.98 -23.38
N LEU A 676 -10.66 27.14 -23.31
CA LEU A 676 -10.17 27.71 -22.08
C LEU A 676 -11.31 28.38 -21.30
N PHE A 677 -12.12 29.22 -21.96
CA PHE A 677 -13.23 29.95 -21.34
C PHE A 677 -14.57 29.65 -22.02
N LEU A 678 -15.58 29.34 -21.21
CA LEU A 678 -16.98 29.37 -21.60
C LEU A 678 -17.60 30.71 -21.17
N PHE A 679 -18.01 31.53 -22.13
CA PHE A 679 -18.75 32.77 -21.92
C PHE A 679 -20.24 32.46 -22.00
N MET A 680 -20.94 32.64 -20.88
CA MET A 680 -22.38 32.49 -20.74
C MET A 680 -22.96 33.88 -20.59
N LEU A 681 -23.74 34.34 -21.57
CA LEU A 681 -24.36 35.66 -21.55
C LEU A 681 -25.86 35.49 -21.32
N TYR A 682 -26.35 35.98 -20.19
CA TYR A 682 -27.77 35.97 -19.82
C TYR A 682 -28.29 37.41 -19.96
N LEU A 683 -28.98 37.66 -21.06
CA LEU A 683 -29.29 38.98 -21.57
C LEU A 683 -30.80 39.22 -21.47
N ASN A 684 -31.25 39.89 -20.42
CA ASN A 684 -32.65 40.26 -20.29
C ASN A 684 -32.89 41.59 -21.04
N GLY A 685 -33.47 41.47 -22.24
CA GLY A 685 -33.78 42.59 -23.11
C GLY A 685 -35.23 43.03 -23.08
N ASP A 686 -36.12 42.35 -22.37
CA ASP A 686 -37.56 42.63 -22.37
C ASP A 686 -37.90 43.89 -21.55
N ASN A 687 -37.38 45.01 -22.02
CA ASN A 687 -37.44 46.36 -21.50
C ASN A 687 -36.78 47.33 -22.52
N ASP A 688 -36.53 48.58 -22.13
CA ASP A 688 -36.01 49.65 -23.01
C ASP A 688 -34.55 49.43 -23.47
N LEU A 689 -33.98 48.30 -23.09
CA LEU A 689 -32.60 47.92 -23.27
C LEU A 689 -32.35 47.03 -24.49
N TYR A 690 -33.38 46.36 -25.02
CA TYR A 690 -33.23 45.40 -26.13
C TYR A 690 -32.47 45.94 -27.33
N ARG A 691 -32.71 47.19 -27.72
CA ARG A 691 -32.06 47.81 -28.90
C ARG A 691 -30.54 47.79 -28.82
N TYR A 692 -30.01 47.80 -27.61
CA TYR A 692 -28.60 47.67 -27.36
C TYR A 692 -28.19 46.19 -27.29
N ILE A 693 -29.05 45.34 -26.70
CA ILE A 693 -28.98 43.87 -26.77
C ILE A 693 -28.73 43.35 -28.16
N ALA A 694 -29.62 43.70 -29.08
CA ALA A 694 -29.52 43.34 -30.47
C ALA A 694 -28.20 43.80 -31.12
N ARG A 695 -27.69 44.99 -30.77
CA ARG A 695 -26.45 45.55 -31.33
C ARG A 695 -25.19 44.88 -30.80
N ALA A 696 -25.12 44.56 -29.50
CA ALA A 696 -23.95 43.85 -28.99
C ALA A 696 -23.91 42.41 -29.49
N LEU A 697 -25.08 41.77 -29.65
CA LEU A 697 -25.18 40.49 -30.34
C LEU A 697 -24.61 40.59 -31.75
N GLN A 698 -25.06 41.55 -32.58
CA GLN A 698 -24.49 41.79 -33.91
C GLN A 698 -22.96 41.99 -33.92
N SER A 699 -22.40 42.62 -32.89
CA SER A 699 -20.94 42.77 -32.74
C SER A 699 -20.26 41.42 -32.49
N LEU A 700 -20.83 40.58 -31.63
CA LEU A 700 -20.36 39.22 -31.40
C LEU A 700 -20.46 38.34 -32.65
N GLU A 701 -21.49 38.53 -33.50
CA GLU A 701 -21.61 37.77 -34.76
C GLU A 701 -20.50 38.07 -35.75
N ARG A 702 -19.91 39.28 -35.66
CA ARG A 702 -18.80 39.72 -36.50
C ARG A 702 -17.43 39.40 -35.90
N ALA A 703 -17.38 38.89 -34.67
CA ALA A 703 -16.13 38.57 -34.00
C ALA A 703 -15.46 37.36 -34.66
N THR A 704 -14.14 37.41 -34.84
CA THR A 704 -13.37 36.26 -35.31
C THR A 704 -13.44 35.14 -34.26
N ALA A 705 -13.68 33.90 -34.70
CA ALA A 705 -13.67 32.74 -33.84
C ALA A 705 -12.33 32.60 -33.08
N ASN A 706 -12.38 32.48 -31.76
CA ASN A 706 -11.23 32.14 -30.94
C ASN A 706 -11.36 30.70 -30.43
N PRO A 707 -10.42 29.78 -30.74
CA PRO A 707 -10.50 28.38 -30.29
C PRO A 707 -10.44 28.22 -28.77
N ASN A 708 -9.90 29.20 -28.03
CA ASN A 708 -9.85 29.20 -26.58
C ASN A 708 -11.18 29.64 -25.93
N VAL A 709 -12.17 30.11 -26.71
CA VAL A 709 -13.40 30.68 -26.19
C VAL A 709 -14.62 30.04 -26.83
N LYS A 710 -15.57 29.61 -25.99
CA LYS A 710 -16.92 29.23 -26.43
C LYS A 710 -17.92 30.25 -25.90
N ILE A 711 -18.78 30.77 -26.77
CA ILE A 711 -19.80 31.77 -26.39
C ILE A 711 -21.18 31.15 -26.57
N VAL A 712 -21.97 31.22 -25.51
CA VAL A 712 -23.38 30.84 -25.50
C VAL A 712 -24.19 31.96 -24.86
N VAL A 713 -25.39 32.17 -25.40
CA VAL A 713 -26.25 33.28 -25.00
C VAL A 713 -27.66 32.76 -24.76
N LEU A 714 -28.28 33.20 -23.67
CA LEU A 714 -29.73 33.24 -23.55
C LEU A 714 -30.13 34.71 -23.61
N VAL A 715 -30.93 35.06 -24.59
CA VAL A 715 -31.41 36.43 -24.80
C VAL A 715 -32.92 36.41 -24.85
N ASP A 716 -33.52 37.32 -24.10
CA ASP A 716 -34.94 37.63 -24.19
C ASP A 716 -35.09 39.00 -24.84
N GLY A 717 -35.91 39.09 -25.88
CA GLY A 717 -36.05 40.28 -26.69
C GLY A 717 -37.14 41.22 -26.21
N ASP A 718 -37.56 42.19 -27.03
CA ASP A 718 -38.59 43.17 -26.67
C ASP A 718 -40.02 42.75 -27.08
N GLN A 719 -40.19 41.51 -27.54
CA GLN A 719 -41.47 40.98 -27.99
C GLN A 719 -41.80 39.68 -27.29
N ASN A 720 -43.06 39.53 -26.87
CA ASN A 720 -43.53 38.28 -26.31
C ASN A 720 -43.32 37.08 -27.27
N GLY A 721 -42.71 36.01 -26.75
CA GLY A 721 -42.41 34.76 -27.42
C GLY A 721 -41.08 34.75 -28.15
N ASP A 722 -40.17 35.69 -27.87
CA ASP A 722 -38.95 35.89 -28.62
C ASP A 722 -37.66 35.49 -27.88
N THR A 723 -37.75 34.82 -26.73
CA THR A 723 -36.57 34.29 -26.03
C THR A 723 -35.82 33.29 -26.92
N GLN A 724 -34.52 33.53 -27.10
CA GLN A 724 -33.64 32.69 -27.91
C GLN A 724 -32.41 32.22 -27.15
N ARG A 725 -31.97 31.02 -27.51
CA ARG A 725 -30.66 30.49 -27.17
C ARG A 725 -29.75 30.51 -28.38
N LEU A 726 -28.59 31.12 -28.24
CA LEU A 726 -27.60 31.29 -29.30
C LEU A 726 -26.31 30.56 -28.94
N VAL A 727 -25.75 29.82 -29.88
CA VAL A 727 -24.43 29.19 -29.76
C VAL A 727 -23.57 29.68 -30.92
N PHE A 728 -22.48 30.38 -30.57
CA PHE A 728 -21.53 30.86 -31.55
C PHE A 728 -20.55 29.72 -31.88
N GLU A 729 -20.50 29.35 -33.16
CA GLU A 729 -19.53 28.43 -33.74
C GLU A 729 -18.50 29.20 -34.57
N ALA A 730 -17.44 28.52 -35.02
CA ALA A 730 -16.34 29.18 -35.73
C ALA A 730 -16.76 29.93 -37.01
N THR A 731 -17.84 29.49 -37.66
CA THR A 731 -18.31 30.02 -38.94
C THR A 731 -19.83 30.22 -39.01
N SER A 732 -20.56 29.94 -37.92
CA SER A 732 -22.02 30.03 -37.90
C SER A 732 -22.55 30.30 -36.50
N ILE A 733 -23.83 30.67 -36.39
CA ILE A 733 -24.52 30.82 -35.11
C ILE A 733 -25.72 29.88 -35.14
N GLN A 734 -25.77 28.95 -34.21
CA GLN A 734 -26.96 28.11 -34.00
C GLN A 734 -27.95 28.92 -33.16
N ARG A 735 -29.20 29.00 -33.62
CA ARG A 735 -30.28 29.71 -32.94
C ARG A 735 -31.41 28.76 -32.63
N GLU A 736 -31.92 28.85 -31.42
CA GLU A 736 -33.07 28.07 -30.96
C GLU A 736 -34.06 29.01 -30.29
N LEU A 737 -35.29 29.03 -30.78
CA LEU A 737 -36.40 29.78 -30.19
C LEU A 737 -36.98 28.96 -29.04
N LEU A 738 -37.12 29.58 -27.86
CA LEU A 738 -37.59 28.91 -26.64
C LEU A 738 -39.01 29.35 -26.21
N GLY A 739 -39.62 30.29 -26.94
CA GLY A 739 -40.89 30.91 -26.55
C GLY A 739 -40.62 32.11 -25.66
N GLU A 740 -41.49 32.37 -24.68
CA GLU A 740 -41.30 33.40 -23.67
C GLU A 740 -40.83 32.74 -22.36
N LEU A 741 -39.63 33.09 -21.90
CA LEU A 741 -39.13 32.67 -20.60
C LEU A 741 -39.08 33.88 -19.67
N ASN A 742 -39.57 33.70 -18.44
CA ASN A 742 -39.34 34.70 -17.40
C ASN A 742 -37.84 34.71 -17.02
N MET A 743 -37.15 35.78 -17.39
CA MET A 743 -35.74 36.00 -17.14
C MET A 743 -35.45 36.46 -15.71
N GLY A 744 -36.46 36.96 -14.99
CA GLY A 744 -36.45 37.21 -13.54
C GLY A 744 -36.49 35.94 -12.69
N ASN A 745 -36.89 34.80 -13.26
CA ASN A 745 -37.02 33.53 -12.53
C ASN A 745 -35.65 32.85 -12.29
N PRO A 746 -35.29 32.49 -11.03
CA PRO A 746 -34.02 31.82 -10.72
C PRO A 746 -33.85 30.46 -11.42
N GLN A 747 -34.94 29.76 -11.72
CA GLN A 747 -34.89 28.49 -12.43
C GLN A 747 -34.40 28.66 -13.88
N THR A 748 -34.81 29.73 -14.56
CA THR A 748 -34.36 30.05 -15.92
C THR A 748 -32.84 30.22 -15.95
N LEU A 749 -32.29 31.01 -15.02
CA LEU A 749 -30.84 31.20 -14.88
C LEU A 749 -30.12 29.88 -14.55
N GLN A 750 -30.65 29.11 -13.59
CA GLN A 750 -30.08 27.82 -13.19
C GLN A 750 -29.98 26.85 -14.36
N GLU A 751 -31.07 26.69 -15.13
CA GLU A 751 -31.15 25.77 -16.26
C GLU A 751 -30.21 26.18 -17.38
N PHE A 752 -30.13 27.48 -17.68
CA PHE A 752 -29.18 28.00 -18.68
C PHE A 752 -27.73 27.69 -18.30
N VAL A 753 -27.31 28.01 -17.07
CA VAL A 753 -25.92 27.78 -16.63
C VAL A 753 -25.57 26.29 -16.64
N ARG A 754 -26.49 25.41 -16.18
CA ARG A 754 -26.27 23.96 -16.23
C ARG A 754 -26.16 23.45 -17.66
N TRP A 755 -27.14 23.80 -18.51
CA TRP A 755 -27.13 23.43 -19.93
C TRP A 755 -25.82 23.84 -20.60
N ALA A 756 -25.38 25.07 -20.39
CA ALA A 756 -24.16 25.60 -20.99
C ALA A 756 -22.91 24.82 -20.56
N ARG A 757 -22.74 24.60 -19.25
CA ARG A 757 -21.54 23.96 -18.68
C ARG A 757 -21.46 22.45 -18.89
N ASP A 758 -22.61 21.81 -19.06
CA ASP A 758 -22.70 20.38 -19.35
C ASP A 758 -22.47 20.12 -20.85
N ARG A 759 -23.03 20.99 -21.72
CA ARG A 759 -22.91 20.84 -23.17
C ARG A 759 -21.56 21.31 -23.72
N TYR A 760 -20.97 22.33 -23.10
CA TYR A 760 -19.73 22.96 -23.53
C TYR A 760 -18.71 23.06 -22.38
N PRO A 761 -18.12 21.94 -21.93
CA PRO A 761 -17.13 21.96 -20.86
C PRO A 761 -15.90 22.79 -21.27
N ALA A 762 -15.52 23.74 -20.43
CA ALA A 762 -14.30 24.55 -20.56
C ALA A 762 -13.50 24.54 -19.25
N ARG A 763 -12.24 24.99 -19.29
CA ARG A 763 -11.40 25.12 -18.09
C ARG A 763 -11.98 26.11 -17.08
N TYR A 764 -12.39 27.27 -17.60
CA TYR A 764 -12.93 28.38 -16.83
C TYR A 764 -14.29 28.82 -17.43
N SER A 765 -15.08 29.51 -16.62
CA SER A 765 -16.43 29.95 -16.95
C SER A 765 -16.65 31.41 -16.54
N TYR A 766 -17.19 32.17 -17.48
CA TYR A 766 -17.61 33.56 -17.31
C TYR A 766 -19.12 33.63 -17.47
N LEU A 767 -19.82 34.22 -16.50
CA LEU A 767 -21.26 34.47 -16.55
C LEU A 767 -21.50 35.97 -16.52
N ALA A 768 -22.12 36.52 -17.56
CA ALA A 768 -22.65 37.88 -17.53
C ALA A 768 -24.17 37.84 -17.31
N LEU A 769 -24.63 38.65 -16.36
CA LEU A 769 -26.04 38.96 -16.14
C LEU A 769 -26.22 40.42 -16.55
N ALA A 770 -27.01 40.68 -17.58
CA ALA A 770 -27.13 42.02 -18.17
C ALA A 770 -28.59 42.48 -18.22
N GLY A 771 -28.80 43.75 -17.86
CA GLY A 771 -30.11 44.39 -17.79
C GLY A 771 -30.06 45.64 -16.90
N HIS A 772 -31.21 46.16 -16.46
CA HIS A 772 -31.25 47.15 -15.38
C HIS A 772 -30.80 46.52 -14.07
N GLY A 773 -30.24 47.32 -13.17
CA GLY A 773 -29.75 46.84 -11.88
C GLY A 773 -29.99 47.83 -10.76
N ASN A 774 -30.30 47.30 -9.59
CA ASN A 774 -30.30 48.07 -8.35
C ASN A 774 -29.96 47.12 -7.20
N GLY A 775 -28.89 47.43 -6.45
CA GLY A 775 -28.31 46.55 -5.44
C GLY A 775 -29.30 45.82 -4.52
N LEU A 776 -30.33 46.48 -3.98
CA LEU A 776 -31.31 45.82 -3.10
C LEU A 776 -32.48 45.16 -3.84
N VAL A 777 -32.76 45.58 -5.07
CA VAL A 777 -33.93 45.11 -5.85
C VAL A 777 -33.56 43.86 -6.64
N GLY A 778 -32.43 43.87 -7.34
CA GLY A 778 -32.04 42.79 -8.23
C GLY A 778 -31.55 43.28 -9.58
N ILE A 779 -31.55 42.37 -10.55
CA ILE A 779 -31.06 42.61 -11.91
C ILE A 779 -32.05 42.08 -12.96
N GLY A 780 -32.16 42.80 -14.07
CA GLY A 780 -32.93 42.41 -15.25
C GLY A 780 -34.43 42.27 -14.99
N PRO A 781 -35.19 43.37 -14.90
CA PRO A 781 -36.65 43.34 -14.90
C PRO A 781 -37.19 42.85 -16.25
N ASP A 782 -38.12 41.91 -16.20
CA ASP A 782 -38.79 41.27 -17.35
C ASP A 782 -40.24 41.78 -17.46
N GLN A 783 -40.52 42.62 -18.47
CA GLN A 783 -41.77 43.38 -18.57
C GLN A 783 -42.99 42.49 -18.87
N ASN A 784 -42.82 41.48 -19.71
CA ASN A 784 -43.84 40.55 -20.15
C ASN A 784 -44.16 39.50 -19.08
N SER A 785 -43.28 39.34 -18.09
CA SER A 785 -43.49 38.53 -16.88
C SER A 785 -43.92 39.34 -15.66
N GLY A 786 -44.43 40.56 -15.84
CA GLY A 786 -44.96 41.39 -14.74
C GLY A 786 -43.92 42.26 -14.04
N ASN A 787 -42.82 42.59 -14.73
CA ASN A 787 -41.62 43.24 -14.18
C ASN A 787 -40.91 42.40 -13.12
N ASP A 788 -40.91 41.07 -13.29
CA ASP A 788 -40.18 40.17 -12.41
C ASP A 788 -38.67 40.41 -12.53
N VAL A 789 -37.95 40.37 -11.41
CA VAL A 789 -36.51 40.68 -11.35
C VAL A 789 -35.80 39.52 -10.68
N LEU A 790 -34.55 39.25 -11.07
CA LEU A 790 -33.71 38.33 -10.29
C LEU A 790 -33.29 39.02 -8.99
N GLU A 791 -33.99 38.74 -7.89
CA GLU A 791 -33.67 39.28 -6.56
C GLU A 791 -32.29 38.73 -6.09
N PRO A 792 -31.56 39.44 -5.22
CA PRO A 792 -30.22 39.01 -4.80
C PRO A 792 -30.13 37.58 -4.23
N TRP A 793 -31.13 37.17 -3.44
CA TRP A 793 -31.19 35.81 -2.88
C TRP A 793 -31.54 34.75 -3.95
N GLU A 794 -32.30 35.10 -4.98
CA GLU A 794 -32.66 34.23 -6.09
C GLU A 794 -31.45 33.94 -6.98
N ILE A 795 -30.60 34.94 -7.22
CA ILE A 795 -29.31 34.75 -7.90
C ILE A 795 -28.45 33.75 -7.11
N SER A 796 -28.33 33.96 -5.79
CA SER A 796 -27.61 33.04 -4.89
C SER A 796 -28.17 31.62 -4.96
N GLN A 797 -29.50 31.45 -4.96
CA GLN A 797 -30.17 30.16 -5.10
C GLN A 797 -29.90 29.49 -6.46
N ALA A 798 -30.04 30.23 -7.55
CA ALA A 798 -29.81 29.73 -8.90
C ALA A 798 -28.36 29.24 -9.06
N LEU A 799 -27.40 30.03 -8.59
CA LEU A 799 -25.98 29.70 -8.68
C LEU A 799 -25.58 28.59 -7.71
N ARG A 800 -26.18 28.51 -6.51
CA ARG A 800 -26.03 27.37 -5.61
C ARG A 800 -26.42 26.08 -6.31
N ALA A 801 -27.56 26.06 -7.00
CA ALA A 801 -28.02 24.89 -7.72
C ALA A 801 -27.14 24.60 -8.96
N ALA A 802 -26.76 25.62 -9.73
CA ALA A 802 -25.98 25.46 -10.96
C ALA A 802 -24.51 25.07 -10.72
N THR A 803 -23.97 25.35 -9.55
CA THR A 803 -22.57 25.03 -9.17
C THR A 803 -22.46 23.77 -8.31
N ASN A 804 -23.55 23.03 -8.13
CA ASN A 804 -23.65 21.92 -7.18
C ASN A 804 -23.18 22.31 -5.77
N ASN A 805 -23.81 23.35 -5.22
CA ASN A 805 -23.50 23.93 -3.92
C ASN A 805 -22.04 24.41 -3.80
N GLY A 806 -21.49 24.99 -4.86
CA GLY A 806 -20.13 25.54 -4.89
C GLY A 806 -19.02 24.53 -5.21
N GLN A 807 -19.34 23.24 -5.43
CA GLN A 807 -18.33 22.24 -5.83
C GLN A 807 -17.68 22.56 -7.17
N ARG A 808 -18.40 23.21 -8.08
CA ARG A 808 -17.89 23.66 -9.38
C ARG A 808 -18.22 25.15 -9.54
N LYS A 809 -17.49 26.03 -8.85
CA LYS A 809 -17.68 27.49 -8.91
C LYS A 809 -17.64 28.01 -10.36
N ILE A 810 -18.31 29.14 -10.58
CA ILE A 810 -18.14 29.97 -11.77
C ILE A 810 -16.90 30.84 -11.57
N ASP A 811 -16.01 30.93 -12.54
CA ASP A 811 -14.74 31.62 -12.30
C ASP A 811 -14.93 33.14 -12.23
N ILE A 812 -15.80 33.68 -13.08
CA ILE A 812 -16.12 35.11 -13.12
C ILE A 812 -17.64 35.28 -13.26
N VAL A 813 -18.24 36.02 -12.34
CA VAL A 813 -19.59 36.58 -12.51
C VAL A 813 -19.44 38.07 -12.79
N HIS A 814 -20.13 38.55 -13.82
CA HIS A 814 -20.20 39.95 -14.18
C HIS A 814 -21.65 40.40 -14.07
N TYR A 815 -21.93 41.28 -13.12
CA TYR A 815 -23.15 42.05 -13.10
C TYR A 815 -22.99 43.24 -14.03
N ASP A 816 -23.48 43.09 -15.26
CA ASP A 816 -23.48 44.15 -16.24
C ASP A 816 -24.73 45.02 -16.09
N ALA A 817 -24.80 45.70 -14.95
CA ALA A 817 -25.93 46.51 -14.52
C ALA A 817 -25.53 47.53 -13.43
N CYS A 818 -26.37 48.55 -13.25
CA CYS A 818 -26.13 49.67 -12.32
C CYS A 818 -26.10 49.24 -10.85
N SER A 819 -25.22 49.87 -10.06
CA SER A 819 -25.26 49.82 -8.59
C SER A 819 -25.24 48.40 -7.99
N MET A 820 -24.50 47.47 -8.61
CA MET A 820 -24.39 46.07 -8.18
C MET A 820 -23.12 45.74 -7.39
N ALA A 821 -22.14 46.66 -7.31
CA ALA A 821 -20.87 46.44 -6.59
C ALA A 821 -21.01 46.62 -5.07
N LEU A 822 -21.95 45.90 -4.45
CA LEU A 822 -22.17 45.89 -3.01
C LEU A 822 -21.41 44.73 -2.34
N LEU A 823 -20.94 44.95 -1.11
CA LEU A 823 -20.33 43.89 -0.29
C LEU A 823 -21.33 42.75 -0.05
N GLU A 824 -22.60 43.07 0.08
CA GLU A 824 -23.71 42.13 0.27
C GLU A 824 -23.83 41.17 -0.90
N HIS A 825 -23.79 41.69 -2.13
CA HIS A 825 -23.76 40.88 -3.36
C HIS A 825 -22.50 40.03 -3.47
N ALA A 826 -21.33 40.60 -3.18
CA ALA A 826 -20.08 39.85 -3.15
C ALA A 826 -20.15 38.69 -2.12
N TYR A 827 -20.81 38.92 -0.98
CA TYR A 827 -21.01 37.91 0.04
C TYR A 827 -21.91 36.77 -0.45
N GLU A 828 -23.04 37.05 -1.09
CA GLU A 828 -23.91 36.00 -1.63
C GLU A 828 -23.20 35.08 -2.62
N LEU A 829 -22.33 35.66 -3.45
CA LEU A 829 -21.64 34.92 -4.51
C LEU A 829 -20.40 34.16 -4.05
N ARG A 830 -19.85 34.43 -2.86
CA ARG A 830 -18.52 33.93 -2.41
C ARG A 830 -18.29 32.42 -2.51
N ASN A 831 -19.37 31.65 -2.35
CA ASN A 831 -19.32 30.19 -2.41
C ASN A 831 -19.53 29.64 -3.81
N TYR A 832 -19.99 30.46 -4.75
CA TYR A 832 -20.43 30.03 -6.08
C TYR A 832 -19.61 30.66 -7.20
N ALA A 833 -18.87 31.74 -6.91
CA ALA A 833 -18.01 32.41 -7.87
C ALA A 833 -16.60 32.72 -7.33
N GLY A 834 -15.63 32.89 -8.23
CA GLY A 834 -14.26 33.30 -7.90
C GLY A 834 -14.07 34.82 -7.90
N TYR A 835 -14.46 35.48 -8.98
CA TYR A 835 -14.38 36.94 -9.13
C TYR A 835 -15.75 37.54 -9.45
N LEU A 836 -16.01 38.75 -8.94
CA LEU A 836 -17.15 39.58 -9.30
C LEU A 836 -16.69 40.83 -10.04
N ILE A 837 -17.27 41.09 -11.21
CA ILE A 837 -17.15 42.37 -11.92
C ILE A 837 -18.46 43.13 -11.72
N ALA A 838 -18.40 44.36 -11.23
CA ALA A 838 -19.59 45.19 -11.00
C ALA A 838 -19.26 46.69 -10.92
N SER A 839 -20.26 47.55 -11.07
CA SER A 839 -20.17 49.01 -10.89
C SER A 839 -20.79 49.45 -9.56
N GLN A 840 -20.18 50.42 -8.88
CA GLN A 840 -20.73 51.05 -7.68
C GLN A 840 -21.77 52.13 -8.01
N TYR A 841 -21.53 52.83 -9.12
CA TYR A 841 -22.43 53.81 -9.70
C TYR A 841 -23.22 53.16 -10.85
N LEU A 842 -23.79 53.98 -11.73
CA LEU A 842 -24.34 53.54 -13.00
C LEU A 842 -23.28 52.72 -13.77
N ALA A 843 -23.70 51.57 -14.30
CA ALA A 843 -22.91 50.78 -15.22
C ALA A 843 -23.32 51.14 -16.65
N TRP A 844 -22.39 50.98 -17.59
CA TRP A 844 -22.54 51.54 -18.94
C TRP A 844 -22.36 50.45 -20.04
N SER A 845 -22.59 49.16 -19.73
CA SER A 845 -22.08 48.01 -20.51
C SER A 845 -23.07 46.86 -20.78
N VAL A 846 -22.61 45.91 -21.62
CA VAL A 846 -23.12 45.31 -22.87
C VAL A 846 -23.86 46.30 -23.78
N PHE A 847 -24.46 47.35 -23.22
CA PHE A 847 -25.63 47.98 -23.80
C PHE A 847 -25.82 49.48 -23.52
N ALA A 848 -24.78 50.22 -23.14
CA ALA A 848 -24.76 51.69 -22.99
C ALA A 848 -26.14 52.40 -23.06
N TYR A 849 -26.87 52.42 -21.94
CA TYR A 849 -28.29 52.74 -21.94
C TYR A 849 -28.68 54.23 -22.00
N GLN A 850 -29.84 54.39 -22.62
CA GLN A 850 -30.73 55.53 -22.87
C GLN A 850 -30.16 56.94 -23.09
N ASN A 851 -29.63 57.66 -22.09
CA ASN A 851 -29.50 59.12 -22.21
C ASN A 851 -28.27 59.64 -22.99
N TYR A 852 -27.24 58.80 -23.20
CA TYR A 852 -26.08 59.20 -24.02
C TYR A 852 -26.27 58.90 -25.52
N ALA A 853 -27.02 57.85 -25.86
CA ALA A 853 -27.23 57.44 -27.26
C ALA A 853 -27.98 58.49 -28.11
N GLU A 854 -28.78 59.34 -27.45
CA GLU A 854 -29.50 60.44 -28.08
C GLU A 854 -28.65 61.71 -28.23
N GLN A 855 -27.68 61.96 -27.35
CA GLN A 855 -26.87 63.20 -27.37
C GLN A 855 -25.60 63.12 -28.23
N VAL A 856 -25.06 61.92 -28.51
CA VAL A 856 -23.76 61.79 -29.23
C VAL A 856 -23.90 61.35 -30.68
N SER A 857 -25.11 61.38 -31.26
CA SER A 857 -25.34 60.97 -32.66
C SER A 857 -24.70 59.61 -32.98
N LEU A 858 -24.80 58.64 -32.05
CA LEU A 858 -24.22 57.30 -32.16
C LEU A 858 -24.96 56.41 -33.19
N GLN A 859 -25.77 56.99 -34.07
CA GLN A 859 -26.30 56.30 -35.26
C GLN A 859 -25.18 55.87 -36.22
N GLY A 860 -23.97 56.44 -36.11
CA GLY A 860 -22.80 56.11 -36.93
C GLY A 860 -21.58 55.57 -36.19
N VAL A 861 -21.67 55.30 -34.88
CA VAL A 861 -20.52 54.86 -34.06
C VAL A 861 -20.72 53.40 -33.62
N PRO A 862 -19.76 52.49 -33.86
CA PRO A 862 -19.83 51.12 -33.36
C PRO A 862 -20.02 51.13 -31.84
N MET A 863 -21.01 50.40 -31.33
CA MET A 863 -21.29 50.39 -29.89
C MET A 863 -20.12 49.74 -29.12
N LEU A 864 -19.65 50.48 -28.12
CA LEU A 864 -18.71 50.12 -27.06
C LEU A 864 -19.29 48.91 -26.31
N VAL A 865 -18.60 47.80 -26.02
CA VAL A 865 -17.22 47.60 -25.58
C VAL A 865 -16.62 46.38 -26.27
N GLY A 866 -15.29 46.39 -26.42
CA GLY A 866 -14.43 45.34 -26.95
C GLY A 866 -14.49 43.98 -26.23
N LEU A 867 -15.66 43.44 -25.89
CA LEU A 867 -15.80 42.04 -25.48
C LEU A 867 -15.33 41.12 -26.60
N ASN A 868 -15.63 41.45 -27.86
CA ASN A 868 -15.06 40.78 -29.03
C ASN A 868 -13.52 40.93 -29.08
N GLU A 869 -12.96 42.08 -28.69
CA GLU A 869 -11.50 42.31 -28.61
C GLU A 869 -10.87 41.51 -27.46
N VAL A 870 -11.50 41.50 -26.28
CA VAL A 870 -11.12 40.67 -25.12
C VAL A 870 -11.14 39.20 -25.53
N ILE A 871 -12.23 38.76 -26.16
CA ILE A 871 -12.38 37.39 -26.67
C ILE A 871 -11.26 37.07 -27.67
N ALA A 872 -10.91 37.98 -28.58
CA ALA A 872 -9.82 37.78 -29.54
C ALA A 872 -8.44 37.69 -28.86
N GLU A 873 -8.25 38.35 -27.72
CA GLU A 873 -6.99 38.34 -26.94
C GLU A 873 -6.87 37.15 -25.97
N VAL A 874 -7.94 36.39 -25.73
CA VAL A 874 -7.88 35.18 -24.88
C VAL A 874 -6.90 34.17 -25.47
N SER A 875 -5.83 33.94 -24.74
CA SER A 875 -4.77 32.96 -25.04
C SER A 875 -4.71 31.87 -23.99
N ALA A 876 -3.93 30.80 -24.25
CA ALA A 876 -3.73 29.69 -23.32
C ALA A 876 -3.22 30.10 -21.93
N GLU A 877 -2.56 31.27 -21.81
CA GLU A 877 -2.04 31.84 -20.56
C GLU A 877 -3.09 32.66 -19.78
N SER A 878 -4.28 32.87 -20.35
CA SER A 878 -5.32 33.68 -19.72
C SER A 878 -5.87 32.98 -18.48
N THR A 879 -5.96 33.72 -17.38
CA THR A 879 -6.53 33.27 -16.10
C THR A 879 -7.82 34.02 -15.80
N PRO A 880 -8.69 33.52 -14.90
CA PRO A 880 -9.89 34.24 -14.50
C PRO A 880 -9.58 35.67 -13.99
N ARG A 881 -8.53 35.82 -13.19
CA ARG A 881 -8.09 37.13 -12.68
C ARG A 881 -7.67 38.09 -13.80
N SER A 882 -6.84 37.61 -14.74
CA SER A 882 -6.38 38.45 -15.85
C SER A 882 -7.52 38.82 -16.80
N LEU A 883 -8.43 37.89 -17.08
CA LEU A 883 -9.60 38.15 -17.92
C LEU A 883 -10.55 39.16 -17.25
N ALA A 884 -10.89 38.98 -15.97
CA ALA A 884 -11.75 39.92 -15.25
C ALA A 884 -11.15 41.33 -15.21
N THR A 885 -9.84 41.44 -14.98
CA THR A 885 -9.09 42.70 -15.04
C THR A 885 -9.18 43.31 -16.43
N GLN A 886 -8.93 42.54 -17.49
CA GLN A 886 -9.01 43.03 -18.87
C GLN A 886 -10.40 43.54 -19.23
N ILE A 887 -11.46 42.83 -18.84
CA ILE A 887 -12.85 43.27 -19.07
C ILE A 887 -13.09 44.63 -18.40
N ALA A 888 -12.71 44.78 -17.12
CA ALA A 888 -12.88 46.05 -16.41
C ALA A 888 -12.07 47.20 -17.03
N GLU A 889 -10.82 46.96 -17.42
CA GLU A 889 -9.97 47.98 -18.05
C GLU A 889 -10.47 48.37 -19.45
N ARG A 890 -10.96 47.41 -20.24
CA ARG A 890 -11.52 47.67 -21.58
C ARG A 890 -12.79 48.50 -21.49
N TYR A 891 -13.67 48.15 -20.55
CA TYR A 891 -14.84 48.96 -20.24
C TYR A 891 -14.43 50.38 -19.83
N PHE A 892 -13.49 50.53 -18.90
CA PHE A 892 -13.11 51.84 -18.40
C PHE A 892 -12.37 52.70 -19.45
N GLY A 893 -11.53 52.07 -20.29
CA GLY A 893 -10.69 52.71 -21.31
C GLY A 893 -11.37 53.06 -22.63
N HIS A 894 -12.52 52.47 -22.95
CA HIS A 894 -13.72 53.26 -23.22
C HIS A 894 -13.63 54.60 -23.99
N VAL A 895 -13.05 54.73 -25.21
CA VAL A 895 -12.90 56.06 -25.86
C VAL A 895 -14.17 56.92 -25.94
N ALA A 896 -15.37 56.34 -26.15
CA ALA A 896 -16.61 57.13 -26.19
C ALA A 896 -17.30 57.27 -24.82
N LEU A 897 -16.72 56.70 -23.77
CA LEU A 897 -17.08 56.98 -22.37
C LEU A 897 -16.23 58.08 -21.75
N VAL A 898 -15.15 58.53 -22.40
CA VAL A 898 -14.26 59.60 -21.89
C VAL A 898 -15.08 60.84 -21.50
N GLY A 899 -14.86 61.38 -20.29
CA GLY A 899 -15.61 62.51 -19.74
C GLY A 899 -16.96 62.17 -19.11
N SER A 900 -17.43 60.93 -19.26
CA SER A 900 -18.67 60.45 -18.63
C SER A 900 -18.37 59.82 -17.26
N PRO A 901 -19.18 60.12 -16.22
CA PRO A 901 -18.94 59.61 -14.89
C PRO A 901 -19.21 58.11 -14.83
N ARG A 902 -18.22 57.32 -14.38
CA ARG A 902 -18.31 55.85 -14.38
C ARG A 902 -17.46 55.22 -13.31
N THR A 903 -17.86 54.03 -12.89
CA THR A 903 -17.07 53.16 -12.02
C THR A 903 -17.05 51.74 -12.57
N ILE A 904 -16.01 50.98 -12.25
CA ILE A 904 -15.99 49.53 -12.42
C ILE A 904 -14.98 48.94 -11.43
N SER A 905 -15.30 47.78 -10.89
CA SER A 905 -14.37 47.04 -10.04
C SER A 905 -14.37 45.55 -10.34
N VAL A 906 -13.26 44.92 -9.96
CA VAL A 906 -13.10 43.46 -9.90
C VAL A 906 -12.83 43.10 -8.46
N LEU A 907 -13.70 42.29 -7.87
CA LEU A 907 -13.62 41.82 -6.50
C LEU A 907 -13.21 40.34 -6.46
N ASP A 908 -12.23 40.00 -5.62
CA ASP A 908 -11.80 38.64 -5.32
C ASP A 908 -12.69 38.06 -4.22
N LEU A 909 -13.60 37.16 -4.60
CA LEU A 909 -14.66 36.69 -3.72
C LEU A 909 -14.16 35.76 -2.62
N GLU A 910 -12.96 35.19 -2.74
CA GLU A 910 -12.35 34.39 -1.67
C GLU A 910 -12.00 35.25 -0.44
N GLN A 911 -11.83 36.56 -0.63
CA GLN A 911 -11.43 37.50 0.43
C GLN A 911 -12.63 38.10 1.18
N VAL A 912 -13.86 37.92 0.68
CA VAL A 912 -15.07 38.57 1.21
C VAL A 912 -15.33 38.20 2.68
N GLU A 913 -15.12 36.95 3.07
CA GLU A 913 -15.31 36.51 4.46
C GLU A 913 -14.34 37.21 5.42
N SER A 914 -13.10 37.46 4.97
CA SER A 914 -12.10 38.20 5.76
C SER A 914 -12.48 39.67 5.96
N VAL A 915 -13.11 40.28 4.95
CA VAL A 915 -13.63 41.65 5.03
C VAL A 915 -14.82 41.72 5.98
N ARG A 916 -15.77 40.78 5.89
CA ARG A 916 -16.90 40.70 6.83
C ARG A 916 -16.41 40.60 8.28
N GLN A 917 -15.45 39.73 8.56
CA GLN A 917 -14.91 39.57 9.91
C GLN A 917 -14.24 40.84 10.44
N ALA A 918 -13.44 41.52 9.62
CA ALA A 918 -12.84 42.80 10.01
C ALA A 918 -13.90 43.90 10.22
N LEU A 919 -14.95 43.90 9.39
CA LEU A 919 -16.08 44.81 9.53
C LEU A 919 -16.82 44.55 10.85
N ASP A 920 -17.16 43.31 11.18
CA ASP A 920 -17.86 42.98 12.43
C ASP A 920 -17.06 43.37 13.67
N GLN A 921 -15.73 43.22 13.65
CA GLN A 921 -14.87 43.70 14.74
C GLN A 921 -14.96 45.21 14.93
N LEU A 922 -14.96 45.98 13.83
CA LEU A 922 -15.18 47.42 13.87
C LEU A 922 -16.59 47.73 14.41
N LEU A 923 -17.62 47.04 13.93
CA LEU A 923 -19.00 47.26 14.32
C LEU A 923 -19.25 46.96 15.80
N THR A 924 -18.65 45.90 16.36
CA THR A 924 -18.71 45.61 17.80
C THR A 924 -18.16 46.80 18.60
N LEU A 925 -17.03 47.38 18.18
CA LEU A 925 -16.44 48.54 18.87
C LEU A 925 -17.31 49.80 18.73
N LEU A 926 -17.88 50.04 17.54
CA LEU A 926 -18.78 51.16 17.31
C LEU A 926 -20.05 51.04 18.16
N GLN A 927 -20.64 49.85 18.25
CA GLN A 927 -21.84 49.60 19.04
C GLN A 927 -21.58 49.78 20.55
N ASN A 928 -20.46 49.25 21.06
CA ASN A 928 -20.08 49.42 22.46
C ASN A 928 -19.81 50.89 22.86
N ASN A 929 -19.50 51.75 21.89
CA ASN A 929 -19.23 53.17 22.10
C ASN A 929 -20.29 54.08 21.46
N LEU A 930 -21.44 53.53 21.03
CA LEU A 930 -22.35 54.22 20.11
C LEU A 930 -22.83 55.57 20.65
N GLN A 931 -23.10 55.66 21.95
CA GLN A 931 -23.53 56.90 22.60
C GLN A 931 -22.51 58.04 22.46
N SER A 932 -21.20 57.74 22.53
CA SER A 932 -20.15 58.76 22.46
C SER A 932 -19.73 59.09 21.03
N VAL A 933 -19.85 58.14 20.09
CA VAL A 933 -19.37 58.32 18.70
C VAL A 933 -20.47 58.61 17.68
N LYS A 934 -21.75 58.63 18.09
CA LYS A 934 -22.90 58.78 17.16
C LYS A 934 -22.82 60.04 16.30
N THR A 935 -22.44 61.18 16.88
CA THR A 935 -22.31 62.45 16.12
C THR A 935 -21.22 62.35 15.05
N ASP A 936 -20.11 61.68 15.35
CA ASP A 936 -19.05 61.47 14.37
C ASP A 936 -19.47 60.48 13.28
N LEU A 937 -20.24 59.44 13.63
CA LEU A 937 -20.83 58.52 12.65
C LEU A 937 -21.86 59.21 11.74
N GLN A 938 -22.67 60.14 12.27
CA GLN A 938 -23.56 60.98 11.46
C GLN A 938 -22.77 61.85 10.50
N ARG A 939 -21.67 62.48 10.96
CA ARG A 939 -20.78 63.26 10.11
C ARG A 939 -20.12 62.38 9.04
N ALA A 940 -19.65 61.18 9.39
CA ALA A 940 -19.09 60.22 8.45
C ALA A 940 -20.12 59.81 7.38
N ARG A 941 -21.36 59.50 7.79
CA ARG A 941 -22.46 59.16 6.86
C ARG A 941 -22.88 60.32 5.95
N GLN A 942 -22.77 61.57 6.42
CA GLN A 942 -23.03 62.77 5.60
C GLN A 942 -21.91 63.02 4.57
N ASN A 943 -20.65 62.77 4.94
CA ASN A 943 -19.49 63.11 4.11
C ASN A 943 -19.01 61.98 3.20
N VAL A 944 -19.44 60.74 3.43
CA VAL A 944 -19.08 59.60 2.59
C VAL A 944 -19.54 59.77 1.14
N GLN A 945 -18.78 59.17 0.22
CA GLN A 945 -19.15 59.02 -1.19
C GLN A 945 -20.42 58.17 -1.24
N LYS A 946 -21.42 58.67 -1.95
CA LYS A 946 -22.69 58.00 -2.18
C LYS A 946 -22.83 57.72 -3.66
N PHE A 947 -23.72 56.81 -3.98
CA PHE A 947 -24.07 56.45 -5.33
C PHE A 947 -25.58 56.51 -5.50
N ASP A 948 -26.03 56.97 -6.66
CA ASP A 948 -27.44 57.03 -6.96
C ASP A 948 -28.06 55.64 -6.82
N SER A 949 -28.98 55.55 -5.88
CA SER A 949 -29.72 54.33 -5.52
C SER A 949 -31.18 54.38 -5.99
N ARG A 950 -31.59 55.50 -6.58
CA ARG A 950 -32.97 55.86 -6.89
C ARG A 950 -33.04 56.41 -8.32
N GLU A 951 -33.08 55.47 -9.26
CA GLU A 951 -33.44 55.72 -10.66
C GLU A 951 -34.70 56.60 -10.74
N PRO A 952 -34.77 57.63 -11.61
CA PRO A 952 -33.82 58.00 -12.68
C PRO A 952 -33.23 59.41 -12.44
N LEU A 953 -32.87 59.78 -11.20
CA LEU A 953 -32.47 61.17 -10.93
C LEU A 953 -31.07 61.52 -11.45
N TYR A 954 -30.25 60.51 -11.80
CA TYR A 954 -28.86 60.64 -12.28
C TYR A 954 -28.04 61.62 -11.43
N LYS A 955 -28.35 61.68 -10.13
CA LYS A 955 -27.88 62.74 -9.23
C LYS A 955 -27.61 62.13 -7.87
N ILE A 956 -26.36 62.28 -7.44
CA ILE A 956 -25.97 61.93 -6.08
C ILE A 956 -26.53 62.97 -5.11
N THR A 957 -27.35 62.52 -4.17
CA THR A 957 -27.98 63.31 -3.11
C THR A 957 -27.54 62.83 -1.73
N GLN A 958 -27.93 63.54 -0.68
CA GLN A 958 -27.69 63.08 0.69
C GLN A 958 -28.56 61.88 1.08
N GLU A 959 -29.67 61.65 0.35
CA GLU A 959 -30.63 60.56 0.62
C GLU A 959 -30.18 59.21 0.09
N ASP A 960 -29.16 59.18 -0.78
CA ASP A 960 -28.67 57.96 -1.39
C ASP A 960 -28.12 56.97 -0.37
N GLU A 961 -28.53 55.71 -0.55
CA GLU A 961 -28.43 54.68 0.47
C GLU A 961 -27.21 53.76 0.26
N TYR A 962 -26.61 53.77 -0.93
CA TYR A 962 -25.35 53.08 -1.21
C TYR A 962 -24.18 53.99 -0.94
N ILE A 963 -23.31 53.59 -0.02
CA ILE A 963 -22.13 54.35 0.36
C ILE A 963 -20.86 53.57 0.04
N ASP A 964 -19.77 54.28 -0.27
CA ASP A 964 -18.47 53.65 -0.46
C ASP A 964 -17.90 53.14 0.88
N LEU A 965 -17.68 51.83 0.99
CA LEU A 965 -17.26 51.18 2.23
C LEU A 965 -15.86 51.65 2.67
N VAL A 966 -14.95 51.83 1.71
CA VAL A 966 -13.57 52.23 1.99
C VAL A 966 -13.53 53.69 2.46
N HIS A 967 -14.25 54.59 1.78
CA HIS A 967 -14.33 55.99 2.19
C HIS A 967 -15.01 56.10 3.56
N TRP A 968 -16.10 55.36 3.81
CA TRP A 968 -16.74 55.32 5.11
C TRP A 968 -15.78 54.88 6.22
N ALA A 969 -15.08 53.75 6.03
CA ALA A 969 -14.11 53.24 6.98
C ALA A 969 -12.97 54.25 7.25
N SER A 970 -12.52 55.00 6.22
CA SER A 970 -11.52 56.06 6.40
C SER A 970 -12.04 57.25 7.21
N LEU A 971 -13.33 57.61 7.09
CA LEU A 971 -13.95 58.65 7.93
C LEU A 971 -14.14 58.15 9.37
N VAL A 972 -14.54 56.89 9.55
CA VAL A 972 -14.63 56.26 10.88
C VAL A 972 -13.27 56.16 11.56
N GLN A 973 -12.20 55.95 10.80
CA GLN A 973 -10.82 55.98 11.31
C GLN A 973 -10.42 57.35 11.89
N SER A 974 -11.12 58.44 11.56
CA SER A 974 -10.84 59.77 12.12
C SER A 974 -11.49 60.05 13.48
N ILE A 975 -12.36 59.15 13.97
CA ILE A 975 -13.00 59.26 15.29
C ILE A 975 -11.92 59.21 16.37
N PRO A 976 -11.95 60.05 17.42
CA PRO A 976 -10.90 60.08 18.45
C PRO A 976 -10.99 58.88 19.42
N ASN A 977 -10.75 57.67 18.91
CA ASN A 977 -10.74 56.41 19.65
C ASN A 977 -9.77 55.42 18.97
N SER A 978 -8.64 55.14 19.62
CA SER A 978 -7.54 54.34 19.05
C SER A 978 -7.95 52.91 18.68
N SER A 979 -8.85 52.27 19.43
CA SER A 979 -9.34 50.93 19.11
C SER A 979 -10.22 50.93 17.87
N ILE A 980 -11.12 51.91 17.74
CA ILE A 980 -11.93 52.11 16.52
C ILE A 980 -11.02 52.42 15.34
N ASN A 981 -9.98 53.24 15.51
CA ASN A 981 -9.05 53.59 14.44
C ASN A 981 -8.28 52.37 13.91
N ALA A 982 -7.79 51.52 14.83
CA ALA A 982 -7.09 50.29 14.47
C ALA A 982 -8.02 49.30 13.75
N ALA A 983 -9.25 49.11 14.22
CA ALA A 983 -10.22 48.24 13.56
C ALA A 983 -10.66 48.77 12.19
N ALA A 984 -10.85 50.09 12.05
CA ALA A 984 -11.14 50.73 10.78
C ALA A 984 -9.98 50.57 9.78
N GLN A 985 -8.73 50.66 10.24
CA GLN A 985 -7.55 50.36 9.40
C GLN A 985 -7.58 48.92 8.90
N GLN A 986 -7.96 47.94 9.73
CA GLN A 986 -8.06 46.55 9.29
C GLN A 986 -9.09 46.39 8.17
N VAL A 987 -10.26 47.04 8.26
CA VAL A 987 -11.24 47.03 7.15
C VAL A 987 -10.61 47.60 5.88
N LEU A 988 -9.93 48.75 5.97
CA LEU A 988 -9.25 49.37 4.83
C LEU A 988 -8.20 48.44 4.20
N ASP A 989 -7.39 47.76 5.02
CA ASP A 989 -6.34 46.86 4.55
C ASP A 989 -6.92 45.62 3.85
N ARG A 990 -7.98 45.02 4.43
CA ARG A 990 -8.64 43.86 3.83
C ARG A 990 -9.31 44.21 2.50
N VAL A 991 -9.98 45.36 2.44
CA VAL A 991 -10.66 45.76 1.21
C VAL A 991 -9.65 46.15 0.11
N ARG A 992 -8.71 47.05 0.41
CA ARG A 992 -7.79 47.60 -0.60
C ARG A 992 -6.73 46.61 -1.07
N ASN A 993 -6.21 45.77 -0.17
CA ASN A 993 -5.06 44.91 -0.49
C ASN A 993 -5.46 43.47 -0.82
N GLN A 994 -6.71 43.07 -0.54
CA GLN A 994 -7.16 41.68 -0.72
C GLN A 994 -8.40 41.60 -1.60
N LEU A 995 -9.51 42.24 -1.20
CA LEU A 995 -10.79 42.14 -1.92
C LEU A 995 -10.76 42.82 -3.30
N VAL A 996 -10.33 44.08 -3.37
CA VAL A 996 -10.37 44.85 -4.63
C VAL A 996 -9.14 44.53 -5.48
N VAL A 997 -9.35 43.85 -6.59
CA VAL A 997 -8.31 43.53 -7.59
C VAL A 997 -8.07 44.71 -8.51
N VAL A 998 -9.16 45.29 -9.03
CA VAL A 998 -9.17 46.50 -9.85
C VAL A 998 -10.29 47.38 -9.35
N SER A 999 -10.04 48.68 -9.29
CA SER A 999 -11.07 49.71 -9.16
C SER A 999 -10.71 50.86 -10.07
N ARG A 1000 -11.67 51.30 -10.89
CA ARG A 1000 -11.55 52.46 -11.76
C ARG A 1000 -12.74 53.38 -11.55
N ARG A 1001 -12.49 54.68 -11.63
CA ARG A 1001 -13.50 55.73 -11.45
C ARG A 1001 -13.15 56.95 -12.27
N GLU A 1002 -14.16 57.64 -12.78
CA GLU A 1002 -14.02 58.94 -13.41
C GLU A 1002 -15.21 59.79 -12.99
N SER A 1003 -14.96 61.01 -12.50
CA SER A 1003 -15.97 62.04 -12.31
C SER A 1003 -16.27 62.70 -13.66
N GLY A 1004 -17.49 63.19 -13.86
CA GLY A 1004 -17.90 63.69 -15.17
C GLY A 1004 -19.24 64.43 -15.12
N ASN A 1005 -19.78 64.74 -16.30
CA ASN A 1005 -21.06 65.42 -16.42
C ASN A 1005 -22.08 64.56 -17.19
N ILE A 1006 -23.33 64.53 -16.73
CA ILE A 1006 -24.47 63.93 -17.43
C ILE A 1006 -25.63 64.93 -17.37
N ASP A 1007 -26.27 65.25 -18.49
CA ASP A 1007 -27.44 66.15 -18.54
C ASP A 1007 -27.24 67.50 -17.80
N ASN A 1008 -26.06 68.10 -17.96
CA ASN A 1008 -25.60 69.32 -17.27
C ASN A 1008 -25.48 69.19 -15.73
N LEU A 1009 -25.55 67.99 -15.18
CA LEU A 1009 -25.26 67.68 -13.79
C LEU A 1009 -23.82 67.22 -13.65
N SER A 1010 -23.08 67.82 -12.72
CA SER A 1010 -21.74 67.38 -12.37
C SER A 1010 -21.80 66.27 -11.33
N ILE A 1011 -21.22 65.12 -11.65
CA ILE A 1011 -21.20 63.91 -10.83
C ILE A 1011 -19.78 63.67 -10.34
N ASN A 1012 -19.62 63.71 -9.00
CA ASN A 1012 -18.35 63.45 -8.35
C ASN A 1012 -18.29 61.99 -7.86
N LEU A 1013 -17.28 61.26 -8.33
CA LEU A 1013 -16.97 59.88 -7.99
C LEU A 1013 -15.51 59.72 -7.50
N ASP A 1014 -14.86 60.82 -7.10
CA ASP A 1014 -13.42 60.86 -6.77
C ASP A 1014 -13.06 59.98 -5.58
N ASN A 1015 -14.04 59.63 -4.74
CA ASN A 1015 -13.90 58.79 -3.57
C ASN A 1015 -14.56 57.40 -3.71
N ALA A 1016 -14.85 56.94 -4.94
CA ALA A 1016 -15.32 55.58 -5.20
C ALA A 1016 -14.15 54.57 -5.20
N ASN A 1017 -14.18 53.51 -4.39
CA ASN A 1017 -13.04 52.60 -4.18
C ASN A 1017 -13.33 51.14 -4.55
N GLY A 1018 -14.41 50.90 -5.27
CA GLY A 1018 -14.74 49.64 -5.93
C GLY A 1018 -15.79 48.80 -5.21
N VAL A 1019 -16.14 49.09 -3.95
CA VAL A 1019 -17.15 48.34 -3.21
C VAL A 1019 -18.00 49.24 -2.31
N SER A 1020 -19.31 49.11 -2.47
CA SER A 1020 -20.34 49.83 -1.73
C SER A 1020 -20.94 48.96 -0.62
N ILE A 1021 -21.67 49.58 0.29
CA ILE A 1021 -22.49 48.91 1.30
C ILE A 1021 -23.78 49.71 1.53
N TYR A 1022 -24.86 49.04 1.92
CA TYR A 1022 -26.14 49.68 2.22
C TYR A 1022 -26.13 50.38 3.58
N PHE A 1023 -26.33 51.70 3.58
CA PHE A 1023 -26.51 52.52 4.78
C PHE A 1023 -27.59 53.59 4.51
N PRO A 1024 -28.87 53.35 4.84
CA PRO A 1024 -29.94 54.30 4.57
C PRO A 1024 -29.96 55.48 5.55
N LEU A 1025 -30.83 56.46 5.30
CA LEU A 1025 -31.05 57.59 6.22
C LEU A 1025 -32.05 57.29 7.35
N SER A 1026 -32.86 56.25 7.23
CA SER A 1026 -33.86 55.88 8.24
C SER A 1026 -34.13 54.38 8.24
N SER A 1027 -34.66 53.86 9.36
CA SER A 1027 -35.09 52.47 9.52
C SER A 1027 -36.57 52.22 9.16
N GLY A 1028 -37.30 53.24 8.67
CA GLY A 1028 -38.75 53.17 8.51
C GLY A 1028 -39.27 52.62 7.17
N GLY A 1029 -38.39 52.40 6.19
CA GLY A 1029 -38.79 52.02 4.82
C GLY A 1029 -38.87 50.50 4.60
N ASN A 1030 -39.66 50.09 3.59
CA ASN A 1030 -39.81 48.68 3.21
C ASN A 1030 -38.48 48.02 2.79
N ALA A 1031 -37.57 48.78 2.15
CA ALA A 1031 -36.24 48.31 1.79
C ALA A 1031 -35.42 47.94 3.03
N PHE A 1032 -35.40 48.81 4.05
CA PHE A 1032 -34.73 48.53 5.32
C PHE A 1032 -35.33 47.34 6.05
N GLN A 1033 -36.66 47.19 6.06
CA GLN A 1033 -37.32 46.04 6.67
C GLN A 1033 -36.97 44.72 5.96
N SER A 1034 -36.96 44.71 4.63
CA SER A 1034 -36.58 43.52 3.85
C SER A 1034 -35.09 43.18 4.03
N TYR A 1035 -34.24 44.20 4.15
CA TYR A 1035 -32.82 44.05 4.43
C TYR A 1035 -32.56 43.48 5.84
N SER A 1036 -33.11 44.12 6.87
CA SER A 1036 -32.90 43.75 8.29
C SER A 1036 -33.63 42.47 8.73
N SER A 1037 -34.61 41.98 7.97
CA SER A 1037 -35.26 40.69 8.20
C SER A 1037 -34.53 39.50 7.57
N HIS A 1038 -33.34 39.73 7.00
CA HIS A 1038 -32.52 38.73 6.31
C HIS A 1038 -33.17 38.11 5.07
N ARG A 1039 -34.23 38.74 4.55
CA ARG A 1039 -34.91 38.26 3.34
C ARG A 1039 -34.02 38.38 2.11
N LEU A 1040 -33.31 39.49 1.97
CA LEU A 1040 -32.57 39.82 0.74
C LEU A 1040 -31.17 39.19 0.68
N PHE A 1041 -30.48 39.10 1.81
CA PHE A 1041 -29.08 38.66 1.86
C PHE A 1041 -28.81 37.81 3.11
N GLN A 1042 -28.11 36.69 2.94
CA GLN A 1042 -27.43 35.97 4.01
C GLN A 1042 -26.36 36.82 4.69
N PHE A 1043 -25.80 37.81 3.99
CA PHE A 1043 -24.85 38.76 4.58
C PHE A 1043 -25.39 39.36 5.89
N THR A 1044 -26.64 39.80 5.89
CA THR A 1044 -27.25 40.43 7.07
C THR A 1044 -27.44 39.44 8.22
N ALA A 1045 -27.81 38.18 7.94
CA ALA A 1045 -27.91 37.15 8.99
C ALA A 1045 -26.53 36.75 9.57
N ASN A 1046 -25.47 36.92 8.78
CA ASN A 1046 -24.14 36.44 9.12
C ASN A 1046 -23.17 37.57 9.48
N SER A 1047 -23.59 38.84 9.52
CA SER A 1047 -22.78 40.01 9.86
C SER A 1047 -23.45 40.77 11.01
N GLN A 1048 -22.71 41.68 11.66
CA GLN A 1048 -23.28 42.62 12.63
C GLN A 1048 -23.74 43.94 11.99
N TRP A 1049 -23.77 44.04 10.66
CA TRP A 1049 -24.04 45.30 9.97
C TRP A 1049 -25.47 45.79 10.18
N ASP A 1050 -26.46 44.91 10.06
CA ASP A 1050 -27.86 45.22 10.33
C ASP A 1050 -28.13 45.48 11.82
N ASP A 1051 -27.51 44.73 12.74
CA ASP A 1051 -27.50 45.01 14.18
C ASP A 1051 -26.99 46.43 14.47
N PHE A 1052 -25.86 46.81 13.86
CA PHE A 1052 -25.31 48.14 13.95
C PHE A 1052 -26.28 49.20 13.41
N LEU A 1053 -26.89 48.98 12.25
CA LEU A 1053 -27.86 49.92 11.69
C LEU A 1053 -29.10 50.08 12.61
N ASN A 1054 -29.65 48.98 13.12
CA ASN A 1054 -30.77 48.99 14.07
C ASN A 1054 -30.42 49.79 15.33
N ASN A 1055 -29.24 49.56 15.91
CA ASN A 1055 -28.76 50.30 17.08
C ASN A 1055 -28.49 51.78 16.75
N TYR A 1056 -27.90 52.07 15.59
CA TYR A 1056 -27.64 53.42 15.11
C TYR A 1056 -28.93 54.25 15.01
N PHE A 1057 -30.04 53.68 14.54
CA PHE A 1057 -31.31 54.39 14.42
C PHE A 1057 -32.11 54.51 15.73
N THR A 1058 -31.95 53.59 16.68
CA THR A 1058 -32.75 53.56 17.93
C THR A 1058 -32.23 54.49 19.03
N VAL A 1059 -30.93 54.79 19.06
CA VAL A 1059 -30.35 55.66 20.10
C VAL A 1059 -30.76 57.13 19.89
N THR A 1060 -31.68 57.69 20.66
CA THR A 1060 -31.95 59.14 20.63
C THR A 1060 -30.87 59.90 21.40
N THR A 1061 -30.11 60.78 20.74
CA THR A 1061 -29.28 61.77 21.46
C THR A 1061 -30.20 62.83 22.07
N LEU A 1062 -29.95 63.24 23.32
CA LEU A 1062 -30.54 64.48 23.84
C LEU A 1062 -29.94 65.66 23.06
N PRO A 1063 -30.73 66.64 22.61
CA PRO A 1063 -30.20 67.72 21.80
C PRO A 1063 -29.31 68.64 22.64
N ILE A 1064 -28.09 68.90 22.18
CA ILE A 1064 -27.42 70.16 22.49
C ILE A 1064 -28.05 71.18 21.56
N ILE A 1065 -28.86 72.06 22.15
CA ILE A 1065 -29.45 73.22 21.47
C ILE A 1065 -28.30 74.20 21.16
N ASP A 1066 -27.94 74.32 19.89
CA ASP A 1066 -27.28 75.53 19.38
C ASP A 1066 -28.32 76.35 18.60
N LEU A 1067 -28.81 77.42 19.24
CA LEU A 1067 -29.75 78.37 18.64
C LEU A 1067 -28.97 79.41 17.82
N GLY A 1068 -28.77 79.12 16.53
CA GLY A 1068 -28.49 80.11 15.47
C GLY A 1068 -29.74 80.38 14.63
N PRO A 1069 -29.93 81.61 14.08
CA PRO A 1069 -31.23 82.27 14.08
C PRO A 1069 -32.23 81.71 13.06
N ALA A 1070 -33.28 81.11 13.63
CA ALA A 1070 -34.68 81.08 13.19
C ALA A 1070 -34.98 81.43 11.72
N GLY A 1071 -35.18 80.39 10.92
CA GLY A 1071 -36.11 80.38 9.78
C GLY A 1071 -37.17 79.30 10.04
N LEU A 1072 -38.34 79.72 10.48
CA LEU A 1072 -39.55 78.96 10.83
C LEU A 1072 -39.80 77.65 10.05
N LEU A 1073 -40.10 76.58 10.81
CA LEU A 1073 -40.80 75.39 10.34
C LEU A 1073 -42.19 75.77 9.78
N PRO A 1074 -42.60 75.20 8.64
CA PRO A 1074 -44.01 74.95 8.35
C PRO A 1074 -44.32 73.47 8.57
N LEU A 1075 -44.87 73.20 9.76
CA LEU A 1075 -45.90 72.18 9.93
C LEU A 1075 -47.05 72.42 8.93
N LEU A 1076 -47.68 71.33 8.50
CA LEU A 1076 -48.95 71.22 7.74
C LEU A 1076 -48.84 71.19 6.20
N ARG A 1077 -48.74 69.97 5.65
CA ARG A 1077 -49.32 69.64 4.34
C ARG A 1077 -50.76 69.17 4.54
N PRO A 1078 -51.76 69.55 3.71
CA PRO A 1078 -53.03 68.85 3.67
C PRO A 1078 -53.07 67.92 2.46
N LYS A 1079 -53.02 66.61 2.72
CA LYS A 1079 -53.86 65.55 2.15
C LYS A 1079 -53.21 64.19 2.42
N ASP A 1080 -53.40 63.67 3.63
CA ASP A 1080 -53.42 62.22 3.88
C ASP A 1080 -54.42 61.97 5.01
N ILE A 1081 -55.40 61.11 4.74
CA ILE A 1081 -56.45 60.72 5.69
C ILE A 1081 -55.85 59.66 6.62
N VAL A 1082 -55.83 59.93 7.93
CA VAL A 1082 -55.40 58.99 8.97
C VAL A 1082 -56.62 58.31 9.57
N TYR A 1083 -56.68 56.97 9.52
CA TYR A 1083 -57.60 56.17 10.34
C TYR A 1083 -56.89 55.76 11.63
N VAL A 1084 -57.51 56.07 12.78
CA VAL A 1084 -57.04 55.63 14.11
C VAL A 1084 -58.05 54.61 14.67
N PRO A 1085 -57.64 53.40 15.06
CA PRO A 1085 -58.53 52.47 15.73
C PRO A 1085 -58.68 52.88 17.20
N LEU A 1086 -59.91 53.25 17.59
CA LEU A 1086 -60.28 53.47 18.99
C LEU A 1086 -60.77 52.14 19.58
N VAL A 1087 -60.06 51.60 20.59
CA VAL A 1087 -60.59 50.53 21.44
C VAL A 1087 -61.24 51.18 22.66
N VAL A 1088 -62.57 51.11 22.73
CA VAL A 1088 -63.35 51.53 23.91
C VAL A 1088 -63.52 50.31 24.82
N ARG A 1089 -63.22 50.47 26.12
CA ARG A 1089 -63.77 49.63 27.18
C ARG A 1089 -64.87 50.39 27.90
#